data_AF-A0A482V9F4-F1
#
_entry.id   AF-A0A482V9F4-F1
#
_cell.length_a   1.000
_cell.length_b   1.000
_cell.length_c   1.000
_cell.angle_alpha   90.00
_cell.angle_beta   90.00
_cell.angle_gamma   90.00
#
_symmetry.space_group_name_H-M   'P 1'
#
loop_
_entity.id
_entity.type
_entity.pdbx_description
1 polymer ?
#
loop_
_entity_poly.entity_id
_entity_poly.type
_entity_poly.pdbx_seq_one_letter_code
_entity_poly.pdbx_strand_id
1 'polypeptide(L)'
;MEFLADLSNYDIFIFIKIEYDISNLKYSKDYPRWNIYQNALVCDCRIAWFAKMLNDNSLHVAANCRYPKEMYGKALKGMTSQDFHCKAPEITEGPQDIEISWGSTAVFSCKVSGDPKPAVSWMRNDEELEINNSKYKIMENGSLVIKNTEDSDSGHYECIAKNSDGEVKSRSARMILVRPQQNHRNGYGSPVFLVTPSSLSTNEAASEVSLHCKAVGNPQPKITWSRNGIQLTSSPRHFIDSDGTLVIRPIKASDHGAYRCDAANINGRISAEADVIVNVAPVFTVHPQNIETDIGGTVKLECVAVGSPPPEITWFKDDLEIRSDGRVFISEDGSYLEIRNAKESDSALYVCEARNQLGFREVSAKVKITPISRRPPKFVYKPYNIEALIGSTIELPCKAEGDPTPGIQWQKDGAGLQRTGRTKVSLTGNLYIYSVVPEDQGRYECTAINDYGRNTASSYVAVKENQNPNDFGIGDKFVKIAFVEASQEVDTAINKTIDNLFNNKGPHSSAELFRLIRFPDAPARELARAAEVYERTLVNIRKHVEKGMTMNSTTDFNYREILSTDHLNLVAQLSGCMTHRLSKNCSDICFHSKYRSIDGTCNNLQHPMWGASLTGFRRILKPIYENGFSSPVGWNKETKYYGYPKPMSRLVSTTLISTSKITPDNEITHMVMQWGQFLDHDLDHAIPSVSSESWDGIDCKKSCDYAAPCYPMDVPPDDPRIKNRRCIDFVRSSSICGSGMTSVFFDNIQPREQINQLTSYIDASQVYGYSEELARDLRDLNGEGGRLREGAVFPGRKPLLPYAGNQGVDCRRNLSESTINCFVAGDIRANEQAALIAMHTLWMREHNRLARKLKSLNPHWDGDMVYHEARKIVGASVQHITYKHWLPFIIGKEGMEMLGDYRGYDPTVNPSISNVFATAALRFGHTLINPVLHRFDWDFKPIREGHLPLHKAFFSPWRVVDEGGIDPLLRGLFSIPAKVKKSDENLNTELTEQLFKTAHAVALDLAAMNIHRSRDHAIPGYIEFRKYCNMTQVDSFDDLKNEITDRSVLRKLQELYGHPGNIDVWVGGILEDQVEGGRVGPLFRCLLIEQFQRLRDGDRFFYENPSVFKPEQLVQIKQYSLSRILCDNGDNITRITKNSFILPELQGGYVECEDIPQVDLSLWSECCNDCRYSGQFNTISRLNARNRRHLSDDTGFTSEYRNLTVTESYPEENKKLKKKIFKMEKDLRDLRNTVQQLERVIKKFEQKN
;
A
#
# COMPACT_ATOMS: atom_id res chain seq x y z
N MET A 1 -58.40 -5.62 -21.88
CA MET A 1 -57.51 -6.50 -21.09
C MET A 1 -56.49 -5.59 -20.38
N GLU A 2 -56.92 -4.45 -19.83
CA GLU A 2 -57.55 -4.22 -18.51
C GLU A 2 -56.56 -4.32 -17.34
N PHE A 3 -56.45 -3.39 -16.39
CA PHE A 3 -56.55 -1.92 -16.33
C PHE A 3 -56.00 -1.54 -14.94
N LEU A 4 -55.09 -0.56 -14.87
CA LEU A 4 -54.84 0.44 -13.83
C LEU A 4 -54.83 0.14 -12.30
N ALA A 5 -53.78 0.69 -11.69
CA ALA A 5 -53.75 1.62 -10.54
C ALA A 5 -53.91 1.11 -9.08
N ASP A 6 -52.80 1.26 -8.34
CA ASP A 6 -52.59 2.21 -7.23
C ASP A 6 -53.41 2.14 -5.92
N LEU A 7 -52.63 2.25 -4.83
CA LEU A 7 -52.92 2.72 -3.46
C LEU A 7 -53.80 1.90 -2.48
N SER A 8 -53.06 1.37 -1.50
CA SER A 8 -53.26 1.56 -0.05
C SER A 8 -54.30 0.75 0.74
N ASN A 9 -53.76 0.09 1.78
CA ASN A 9 -54.22 0.12 3.18
C ASN A 9 -55.26 -0.89 3.72
N TYR A 10 -54.77 -1.59 4.77
CA TYR A 10 -55.42 -2.17 5.97
C TYR A 10 -56.15 -3.54 5.94
N ASP A 11 -55.67 -4.41 6.86
CA ASP A 11 -56.43 -5.23 7.83
C ASP A 11 -57.18 -6.51 7.35
N ILE A 12 -57.26 -7.69 8.03
CA ILE A 12 -57.05 -8.23 9.40
C ILE A 12 -57.03 -9.80 9.34
N PHE A 13 -56.43 -10.50 10.32
CA PHE A 13 -56.86 -11.72 11.10
C PHE A 13 -55.64 -12.56 11.57
N ILE A 14 -55.12 -12.52 12.83
CA ILE A 14 -55.59 -12.89 14.22
C ILE A 14 -55.56 -14.44 14.44
N PHE A 15 -54.93 -15.07 15.46
CA PHE A 15 -55.05 -15.08 16.96
C PHE A 15 -53.71 -15.56 17.60
N ILE A 16 -53.36 -15.48 18.90
CA ILE A 16 -53.50 -14.57 20.07
C ILE A 16 -52.87 -15.33 21.27
N LYS A 17 -52.14 -14.65 22.17
CA LYS A 17 -52.37 -14.75 23.63
C LYS A 17 -51.89 -13.47 24.34
N ILE A 18 -52.77 -12.94 25.18
CA ILE A 18 -52.73 -11.65 25.90
C ILE A 18 -52.64 -11.93 27.41
N GLU A 19 -51.96 -11.04 28.16
CA GLU A 19 -52.36 -10.37 29.44
C GLU A 19 -51.11 -9.71 30.07
N TYR A 20 -50.93 -8.37 29.99
CA TYR A 20 -51.43 -7.24 30.83
C TYR A 20 -50.76 -7.10 32.22
N ASP A 21 -50.02 -5.99 32.43
CA ASP A 21 -50.45 -4.91 33.35
C ASP A 21 -49.74 -3.57 33.03
N ILE A 22 -50.50 -2.48 33.18
CA ILE A 22 -50.23 -1.10 32.83
C ILE A 22 -49.96 -0.33 34.13
N SER A 23 -48.92 0.52 34.18
CA SER A 23 -49.09 1.94 34.54
C SER A 23 -47.78 2.73 34.60
N ASN A 24 -47.81 3.87 33.90
CA ASN A 24 -47.01 5.08 34.11
C ASN A 24 -45.52 5.07 33.70
N LEU A 25 -45.24 5.56 32.49
CA LEU A 25 -44.66 6.91 32.29
C LEU A 25 -44.48 7.26 30.80
N LYS A 26 -44.57 8.55 30.54
CA LYS A 26 -44.90 9.26 29.29
C LYS A 26 -43.63 9.87 28.65
N TYR A 27 -43.57 9.87 27.30
CA TYR A 27 -42.66 10.63 26.39
C TYR A 27 -41.14 10.32 26.52
N SER A 28 -40.37 10.04 25.47
CA SER A 28 -40.12 10.83 24.25
C SER A 28 -39.55 9.95 23.11
N LYS A 29 -39.84 10.35 21.86
CA LYS A 29 -39.26 9.82 20.61
C LYS A 29 -37.75 10.14 20.53
N ASP A 30 -36.93 9.15 20.18
CA ASP A 30 -35.86 9.20 19.17
C ASP A 30 -35.08 7.86 19.11
N TYR A 31 -34.47 7.60 17.94
CA TYR A 31 -33.61 6.48 17.51
C TYR A 31 -34.24 5.35 16.65
N PRO A 32 -33.83 5.22 15.37
CA PRO A 32 -34.00 4.02 14.57
C PRO A 32 -33.01 2.91 14.96
N ARG A 33 -33.51 1.68 15.00
CA ARG A 33 -32.79 0.43 15.28
C ARG A 33 -31.90 0.02 14.09
N TRP A 34 -30.62 -0.25 14.34
CA TRP A 34 -29.73 -0.97 13.42
C TRP A 34 -29.59 -2.43 13.86
N ASN A 35 -29.61 -3.32 12.87
CA ASN A 35 -29.42 -4.77 12.98
C ASN A 35 -27.92 -5.07 12.93
N ILE A 36 -27.41 -5.89 13.87
CA ILE A 36 -25.98 -6.20 14.02
C ILE A 36 -25.73 -7.64 13.55
N TYR A 37 -24.83 -7.81 12.58
CA TYR A 37 -24.04 -9.03 12.43
C TYR A 37 -22.57 -8.65 12.70
N GLN A 38 -22.01 -9.06 13.85
CA GLN A 38 -20.56 -9.05 14.11
C GLN A 38 -20.21 -9.85 15.39
N ASN A 39 -19.38 -10.88 15.25
CA ASN A 39 -18.67 -11.57 16.35
C ASN A 39 -17.16 -11.31 16.22
N ALA A 40 -16.71 -10.11 16.59
CA ALA A 40 -15.29 -9.79 16.72
C ALA A 40 -15.08 -8.89 17.96
N LEU A 41 -15.09 -9.50 19.13
CA LEU A 41 -14.63 -8.89 20.38
C LEU A 41 -13.39 -9.65 20.84
N VAL A 42 -12.23 -9.17 20.37
CA VAL A 42 -10.91 -9.55 20.87
C VAL A 42 -10.70 -8.87 22.24
N CYS A 43 -10.31 -9.64 23.25
CA CYS A 43 -9.83 -9.14 24.54
C CYS A 43 -8.50 -8.42 24.34
N ASP A 44 -8.60 -7.14 23.99
CA ASP A 44 -7.52 -6.17 23.94
C ASP A 44 -7.67 -5.24 25.15
N CYS A 45 -6.58 -4.63 25.63
CA CYS A 45 -6.45 -3.86 26.88
C CYS A 45 -7.35 -2.59 27.00
N ARG A 46 -8.45 -2.51 26.26
CA ARG A 46 -9.30 -1.35 26.03
C ARG A 46 -10.20 -0.97 27.21
N ILE A 47 -10.32 -1.79 28.25
CA ILE A 47 -11.14 -1.44 29.44
C ILE A 47 -10.35 -0.62 30.47
N ALA A 48 -9.03 -0.80 30.57
CA ALA A 48 -8.19 0.04 31.44
C ALA A 48 -8.14 1.50 30.95
N TRP A 49 -8.23 1.69 29.64
CA TRP A 49 -8.32 3.01 29.01
C TRP A 49 -9.70 3.66 29.23
N PHE A 50 -10.78 2.88 29.16
CA PHE A 50 -12.15 3.37 29.41
C PHE A 50 -12.36 3.77 30.89
N ALA A 51 -11.77 3.04 31.83
CA ALA A 51 -11.79 3.37 33.25
C ALA A 51 -11.00 4.65 33.57
N LYS A 52 -9.94 4.94 32.81
CA LYS A 52 -9.15 6.17 32.95
C LYS A 52 -9.90 7.40 32.41
N MET A 53 -10.74 7.22 31.39
CA MET A 53 -11.55 8.29 30.78
C MET A 53 -12.75 8.71 31.64
N LEU A 54 -13.26 7.82 32.52
CA LEU A 54 -14.37 8.11 33.44
C LEU A 54 -13.93 8.81 34.74
N ASN A 55 -12.63 8.92 34.99
CA ASN A 55 -12.08 9.57 36.18
C ASN A 55 -11.86 11.08 36.02
N ASP A 56 -11.92 11.60 34.79
CA ASP A 56 -11.97 13.04 34.51
C ASP A 56 -13.43 13.42 34.22
N ASN A 57 -14.04 14.16 35.15
CA ASN A 57 -15.47 14.48 35.27
C ASN A 57 -16.10 15.31 34.12
N SER A 58 -15.72 15.14 32.85
CA SER A 58 -16.23 15.92 31.71
C SER A 58 -16.84 15.04 30.62
N LEU A 59 -18.15 14.79 30.76
CA LEU A 59 -19.19 14.48 29.75
C LEU A 59 -20.06 13.27 30.12
N HIS A 60 -21.37 13.49 30.09
CA HIS A 60 -22.38 12.44 30.01
C HIS A 60 -22.38 11.81 28.62
N VAL A 61 -21.88 10.58 28.49
CA VAL A 61 -22.13 9.74 27.31
C VAL A 61 -22.85 8.48 27.78
N ALA A 62 -24.11 8.33 27.34
CA ALA A 62 -24.84 7.08 27.47
C ALA A 62 -24.30 6.07 26.45
N ALA A 63 -23.41 5.18 26.87
CA ALA A 63 -22.97 4.03 26.08
C ALA A 63 -23.67 2.76 26.59
N ASN A 64 -24.52 2.15 25.75
CA ASN A 64 -25.11 0.84 26.01
C ASN A 64 -24.14 -0.26 25.58
N CYS A 65 -23.31 -0.76 26.49
CA CYS A 65 -22.61 -2.04 26.34
C CYS A 65 -23.20 -3.08 27.31
N ARG A 66 -23.45 -4.32 26.85
CA ARG A 66 -23.88 -5.44 27.72
C ARG A 66 -22.66 -6.09 28.38
N TYR A 67 -22.63 -6.17 29.71
CA TYR A 67 -21.60 -6.82 30.54
C TYR A 67 -22.00 -8.26 30.96
N PRO A 68 -21.07 -9.07 31.50
CA PRO A 68 -21.38 -10.38 32.10
C PRO A 68 -22.41 -10.26 33.24
N LYS A 69 -23.24 -11.29 33.41
CA LYS A 69 -24.39 -11.26 34.33
C LYS A 69 -24.02 -10.99 35.80
N GLU A 70 -22.79 -11.31 36.22
CA GLU A 70 -22.35 -11.12 37.61
C GLU A 70 -22.04 -9.65 37.97
N MET A 71 -21.96 -8.74 36.99
CA MET A 71 -21.63 -7.32 37.21
C MET A 71 -22.84 -6.38 37.18
N TYR A 72 -24.06 -6.88 36.94
CA TYR A 72 -25.27 -6.05 37.00
C TYR A 72 -25.56 -5.58 38.43
N GLY A 73 -25.54 -4.26 38.65
CA GLY A 73 -25.96 -3.62 39.90
C GLY A 73 -24.83 -3.16 40.84
N LYS A 74 -23.54 -3.37 40.51
CA LYS A 74 -22.43 -2.77 41.25
C LYS A 74 -22.14 -1.35 40.76
N ALA A 75 -21.99 -0.40 41.68
CA ALA A 75 -21.67 0.98 41.36
C ALA A 75 -20.20 1.11 40.92
N LEU A 76 -19.96 1.78 39.79
CA LEU A 76 -18.64 2.02 39.17
C LEU A 76 -17.60 2.63 40.13
N LYS A 77 -18.04 3.34 41.16
CA LYS A 77 -17.19 4.01 42.14
C LYS A 77 -16.48 3.05 43.12
N GLY A 78 -16.82 1.76 43.11
CA GLY A 78 -16.33 0.76 44.06
C GLY A 78 -15.50 -0.38 43.44
N MET A 79 -15.09 -0.29 42.18
CA MET A 79 -14.27 -1.31 41.53
C MET A 79 -12.77 -1.03 41.75
N THR A 80 -11.96 -2.07 42.00
CA THR A 80 -10.53 -1.93 42.33
C THR A 80 -9.64 -2.74 41.38
N SER A 81 -8.34 -2.43 41.32
CA SER A 81 -7.36 -3.17 40.48
C SER A 81 -7.16 -4.63 40.90
N GLN A 82 -7.61 -5.02 42.10
CA GLN A 82 -7.57 -6.39 42.61
C GLN A 82 -8.68 -7.28 42.04
N ASP A 83 -9.69 -6.70 41.39
CA ASP A 83 -10.73 -7.46 40.70
C ASP A 83 -10.21 -8.13 39.39
N PHE A 84 -8.91 -8.02 39.08
CA PHE A 84 -8.27 -8.45 37.83
C PHE A 84 -6.89 -9.17 37.99
N HIS A 85 -6.65 -9.96 39.06
CA HIS A 85 -5.35 -10.64 39.27
C HIS A 85 -5.24 -12.10 38.77
N CYS A 86 -4.04 -12.49 38.31
CA CYS A 86 -3.56 -13.86 38.02
C CYS A 86 -3.33 -14.68 39.31
N LYS A 87 -3.35 -16.03 39.26
CA LYS A 87 -3.43 -16.97 40.42
C LYS A 87 -2.28 -18.01 40.50
N ALA A 88 -1.61 -18.17 41.64
CA ALA A 88 -0.58 -19.20 41.87
C ALA A 88 -1.10 -20.65 41.87
N PRO A 89 -0.24 -21.69 41.68
CA PRO A 89 -0.67 -23.07 41.53
C PRO A 89 -1.16 -23.67 42.83
N GLU A 90 -2.29 -24.33 42.78
CA GLU A 90 -2.89 -25.02 43.92
C GLU A 90 -3.29 -26.43 43.47
N ILE A 91 -2.79 -27.47 44.16
CA ILE A 91 -3.25 -28.85 43.94
C ILE A 91 -4.62 -28.96 44.59
N THR A 92 -5.62 -28.73 43.77
CA THR A 92 -7.03 -28.83 44.16
C THR A 92 -7.44 -30.28 44.43
N GLU A 93 -6.70 -31.26 43.90
CA GLU A 93 -6.90 -32.69 44.18
C GLU A 93 -5.59 -33.46 43.96
N GLY A 94 -5.12 -34.26 44.93
CA GLY A 94 -3.86 -35.03 44.84
C GLY A 94 -4.04 -36.54 45.01
N PRO A 95 -3.00 -37.36 44.75
CA PRO A 95 -3.07 -38.83 44.71
C PRO A 95 -3.47 -39.51 46.03
N GLN A 96 -4.04 -40.71 45.91
CA GLN A 96 -4.42 -41.59 47.04
C GLN A 96 -4.23 -43.07 46.67
N ASP A 97 -3.94 -43.93 47.65
CA ASP A 97 -3.68 -45.36 47.46
C ASP A 97 -4.78 -46.10 46.67
N ILE A 98 -4.41 -47.07 45.84
CA ILE A 98 -5.33 -47.87 45.00
C ILE A 98 -4.95 -49.37 44.99
N GLU A 99 -5.95 -50.25 44.91
CA GLU A 99 -5.80 -51.71 44.77
C GLU A 99 -6.56 -52.19 43.53
N ILE A 100 -5.89 -52.99 42.70
CA ILE A 100 -6.27 -53.20 41.31
C ILE A 100 -5.98 -54.62 40.83
N SER A 101 -6.73 -55.17 39.87
CA SER A 101 -6.53 -56.57 39.44
C SER A 101 -5.36 -56.70 38.46
N TRP A 102 -4.61 -57.79 38.53
CA TRP A 102 -3.46 -58.06 37.65
C TRP A 102 -3.85 -57.96 36.17
N GLY A 103 -3.12 -57.14 35.43
CA GLY A 103 -3.37 -56.82 34.03
C GLY A 103 -4.35 -55.65 33.78
N SER A 104 -4.88 -54.98 34.81
CA SER A 104 -5.78 -53.82 34.62
C SER A 104 -5.05 -52.47 34.74
N THR A 105 -5.72 -51.32 34.58
CA THR A 105 -5.07 -50.00 34.47
C THR A 105 -5.36 -49.12 35.69
N ALA A 106 -4.32 -48.63 36.36
CA ALA A 106 -4.35 -47.80 37.56
C ALA A 106 -4.25 -46.31 37.23
N VAL A 107 -4.90 -45.42 37.99
CA VAL A 107 -4.81 -43.97 37.80
C VAL A 107 -4.73 -43.24 39.16
N PHE A 108 -3.72 -42.40 39.33
CA PHE A 108 -3.52 -41.51 40.47
C PHE A 108 -3.82 -40.05 40.06
N SER A 109 -4.77 -39.37 40.72
CA SER A 109 -5.18 -38.02 40.32
C SER A 109 -4.28 -36.92 40.88
N CYS A 110 -3.97 -35.89 40.08
CA CYS A 110 -3.34 -34.66 40.57
C CYS A 110 -3.81 -33.47 39.74
N LYS A 111 -4.85 -32.76 40.20
CA LYS A 111 -5.45 -31.63 39.49
C LYS A 111 -5.02 -30.30 40.09
N VAL A 112 -4.56 -29.40 39.22
CA VAL A 112 -4.01 -28.12 39.66
C VAL A 112 -4.73 -26.93 39.03
N SER A 113 -4.95 -25.88 39.83
CA SER A 113 -5.50 -24.60 39.37
C SER A 113 -4.44 -23.51 39.50
N GLY A 114 -4.43 -22.57 38.57
CA GLY A 114 -3.51 -21.43 38.55
C GLY A 114 -3.66 -20.68 37.23
N ASP A 115 -3.40 -19.38 37.26
CA ASP A 115 -3.42 -18.49 36.12
C ASP A 115 -2.12 -17.66 36.17
N PRO A 116 -1.15 -17.84 35.27
CA PRO A 116 -1.17 -18.73 34.11
C PRO A 116 -1.20 -20.23 34.48
N LYS A 117 -1.67 -21.08 33.57
CA LYS A 117 -1.89 -22.53 33.85
C LYS A 117 -0.58 -23.25 34.29
N PRO A 118 -0.58 -24.01 35.42
CA PRO A 118 0.63 -24.69 35.93
C PRO A 118 0.98 -26.02 35.22
N ALA A 119 2.27 -26.38 35.19
CA ALA A 119 2.81 -27.64 34.67
C ALA A 119 3.01 -28.69 35.80
N VAL A 120 2.79 -30.00 35.53
CA VAL A 120 2.75 -31.08 36.56
C VAL A 120 3.67 -32.28 36.23
N SER A 121 4.40 -32.80 37.23
CA SER A 121 5.25 -34.02 37.17
C SER A 121 4.98 -35.00 38.32
N TRP A 122 5.50 -36.25 38.24
CA TRP A 122 5.19 -37.34 39.19
C TRP A 122 6.40 -38.18 39.60
N MET A 123 6.37 -38.67 40.84
CA MET A 123 7.37 -39.53 41.46
C MET A 123 6.78 -40.92 41.77
N ARG A 124 7.59 -41.98 41.73
CA ARG A 124 7.32 -43.31 42.28
C ARG A 124 8.41 -43.75 43.23
N ASN A 125 8.04 -44.09 44.47
CA ASN A 125 8.95 -44.45 45.57
C ASN A 125 10.09 -43.42 45.68
N ASP A 126 9.74 -42.14 45.62
CA ASP A 126 10.65 -40.98 45.69
C ASP A 126 11.62 -40.81 44.51
N GLU A 127 11.45 -41.56 43.41
CA GLU A 127 12.16 -41.33 42.15
C GLU A 127 11.23 -40.77 41.08
N GLU A 128 11.69 -39.77 40.32
CA GLU A 128 10.86 -39.15 39.29
C GLU A 128 10.58 -40.17 38.19
N LEU A 129 9.30 -40.40 37.92
CA LEU A 129 8.89 -41.36 36.91
C LEU A 129 9.20 -40.80 35.53
N GLU A 130 9.85 -41.60 34.69
CA GLU A 130 9.95 -41.28 33.27
C GLU A 130 8.62 -41.55 32.55
N ILE A 131 7.88 -40.47 32.33
CA ILE A 131 6.50 -40.49 31.80
C ILE A 131 6.45 -40.77 30.28
N ASN A 132 7.59 -40.76 29.58
CA ASN A 132 7.64 -40.92 28.12
C ASN A 132 7.72 -42.39 27.66
N ASN A 133 6.99 -43.30 28.31
CA ASN A 133 6.89 -44.69 27.85
C ASN A 133 5.43 -45.15 27.75
N SER A 134 5.23 -46.31 27.12
CA SER A 134 3.89 -46.85 26.85
C SER A 134 3.14 -47.31 28.11
N LYS A 135 3.78 -47.33 29.29
CA LYS A 135 3.25 -47.84 30.57
C LYS A 135 2.72 -46.75 31.50
N TYR A 136 3.40 -45.61 31.63
CA TYR A 136 3.04 -44.47 32.49
C TYR A 136 2.63 -43.24 31.67
N LYS A 137 1.58 -42.50 32.04
CA LYS A 137 1.15 -41.29 31.31
C LYS A 137 0.51 -40.24 32.23
N ILE A 138 0.93 -38.97 32.11
CA ILE A 138 0.26 -37.84 32.78
C ILE A 138 -0.79 -37.22 31.85
N MET A 139 -1.97 -36.90 32.37
CA MET A 139 -3.11 -36.32 31.64
C MET A 139 -3.13 -34.77 31.73
N GLU A 140 -3.89 -34.09 30.87
CA GLU A 140 -3.93 -32.60 30.78
C GLU A 140 -4.37 -31.85 32.05
N ASN A 141 -4.99 -32.54 33.01
CA ASN A 141 -5.31 -31.98 34.32
C ASN A 141 -4.20 -32.19 35.36
N GLY A 142 -3.18 -33.01 35.05
CA GLY A 142 -2.03 -33.34 35.88
C GLY A 142 -2.02 -34.76 36.47
N SER A 143 -3.01 -35.63 36.19
CA SER A 143 -3.13 -36.99 36.79
C SER A 143 -2.30 -38.08 36.09
N LEU A 144 -1.73 -39.05 36.83
CA LEU A 144 -0.87 -40.14 36.32
C LEU A 144 -1.64 -41.47 36.11
N VAL A 145 -1.49 -42.11 34.95
CA VAL A 145 -2.10 -43.39 34.54
C VAL A 145 -1.02 -44.45 34.34
N ILE A 146 -1.23 -45.67 34.84
CA ILE A 146 -0.33 -46.83 34.79
C ILE A 146 -1.07 -48.03 34.20
N LYS A 147 -0.67 -48.51 33.01
CA LYS A 147 -1.41 -49.53 32.23
C LYS A 147 -0.84 -50.94 32.36
N ASN A 148 -1.70 -51.95 32.16
CA ASN A 148 -1.36 -53.39 32.19
C ASN A 148 -0.58 -53.74 33.45
N THR A 149 -1.15 -53.37 34.59
CA THR A 149 -0.44 -53.41 35.87
C THR A 149 0.00 -54.81 36.22
N GLU A 150 1.30 -54.93 36.44
CA GLU A 150 2.00 -56.16 36.81
C GLU A 150 2.59 -55.95 38.20
N ASP A 151 3.04 -57.03 38.84
CA ASP A 151 3.48 -56.97 40.23
C ASP A 151 4.61 -55.92 40.46
N SER A 152 5.41 -55.62 39.41
CA SER A 152 6.49 -54.62 39.39
C SER A 152 6.03 -53.14 39.38
N ASP A 153 4.73 -52.88 39.22
CA ASP A 153 4.15 -51.54 39.23
C ASP A 153 3.55 -51.14 40.59
N SER A 154 3.58 -52.04 41.55
CA SER A 154 3.23 -51.72 42.93
C SER A 154 4.28 -50.77 43.56
N GLY A 155 3.83 -49.76 44.29
CA GLY A 155 4.71 -48.71 44.83
C GLY A 155 3.93 -47.45 45.22
N HIS A 156 4.61 -46.45 45.75
CA HIS A 156 4.08 -45.19 46.26
C HIS A 156 4.28 -44.04 45.26
N TYR A 157 3.31 -43.15 45.08
CA TYR A 157 3.30 -42.15 44.02
C TYR A 157 2.92 -40.74 44.51
N GLU A 158 3.61 -39.72 44.02
CA GLU A 158 3.41 -38.30 44.39
C GLU A 158 3.45 -37.36 43.17
N CYS A 159 2.77 -36.22 43.22
CA CYS A 159 2.76 -35.23 42.13
C CYS A 159 3.25 -33.84 42.57
N ILE A 160 3.74 -33.07 41.59
CA ILE A 160 4.36 -31.75 41.78
C ILE A 160 3.86 -30.79 40.69
N ALA A 161 3.40 -29.58 41.03
CA ALA A 161 2.83 -28.61 40.09
C ALA A 161 3.41 -27.19 40.22
N LYS A 162 3.71 -26.52 39.09
CA LYS A 162 4.48 -25.25 39.05
C LYS A 162 4.03 -24.27 37.96
N ASN A 163 3.94 -22.96 38.26
CA ASN A 163 3.84 -21.87 37.28
C ASN A 163 4.77 -20.70 37.65
N SER A 164 4.69 -19.57 36.94
CA SER A 164 5.51 -18.37 37.19
C SER A 164 5.32 -17.72 38.57
N ASP A 165 4.24 -18.07 39.27
CA ASP A 165 3.81 -17.47 40.53
C ASP A 165 3.91 -18.46 41.72
N GLY A 166 4.29 -19.74 41.52
CA GLY A 166 4.55 -20.70 42.61
C GLY A 166 4.77 -22.18 42.23
N GLU A 167 5.04 -23.04 43.22
CA GLU A 167 5.15 -24.52 43.11
C GLU A 167 4.53 -25.22 44.33
N VAL A 168 3.86 -26.37 44.15
CA VAL A 168 3.28 -27.16 45.24
C VAL A 168 3.34 -28.68 44.96
N LYS A 169 3.53 -29.51 46.00
CA LYS A 169 3.60 -30.98 45.93
C LYS A 169 2.47 -31.65 46.69
N SER A 170 2.10 -32.86 46.28
CA SER A 170 1.08 -33.68 46.96
C SER A 170 1.67 -34.62 48.00
N ARG A 171 0.77 -35.34 48.69
CA ARG A 171 1.07 -36.49 49.56
C ARG A 171 1.24 -37.79 48.75
N SER A 172 1.96 -38.77 49.30
CA SER A 172 2.27 -40.08 48.69
C SER A 172 1.14 -41.10 48.75
N ALA A 173 1.06 -41.95 47.70
CA ALA A 173 -0.05 -42.87 47.48
C ALA A 173 0.35 -44.25 46.91
N ARG A 174 -0.03 -45.37 47.54
CA ARG A 174 0.40 -46.75 47.21
C ARG A 174 -0.48 -47.54 46.22
N MET A 175 0.11 -48.42 45.41
CA MET A 175 -0.59 -49.36 44.51
C MET A 175 -0.44 -50.87 44.89
N ILE A 176 -1.51 -51.69 44.81
CA ILE A 176 -1.55 -53.16 45.19
C ILE A 176 -2.33 -54.02 44.15
N LEU A 177 -1.99 -55.32 43.89
CA LEU A 177 -2.46 -56.15 42.74
C LEU A 177 -3.13 -57.55 43.01
N VAL A 178 -4.21 -58.00 42.30
CA VAL A 178 -5.00 -59.27 42.58
C VAL A 178 -5.51 -60.12 41.33
N ARG A 179 -5.64 -61.49 41.35
CA ARG A 179 -6.01 -62.42 40.17
C ARG A 179 -7.25 -63.38 40.36
N PRO A 180 -7.93 -63.95 39.32
CA PRO A 180 -9.17 -64.80 39.47
C PRO A 180 -9.07 -66.35 39.21
N GLN A 181 -9.91 -67.19 39.88
CA GLN A 181 -10.12 -68.66 39.67
C GLN A 181 -11.63 -69.06 39.47
N GLN A 182 -11.93 -70.21 38.82
CA GLN A 182 -13.31 -70.78 38.60
C GLN A 182 -13.93 -71.48 39.86
N ASN A 183 -15.26 -71.32 40.04
CA ASN A 183 -16.30 -72.07 40.84
C ASN A 183 -16.03 -72.56 42.30
N HIS A 184 -16.82 -72.09 43.29
CA HIS A 184 -17.74 -72.87 44.18
C HIS A 184 -18.42 -72.03 45.30
N ARG A 185 -19.50 -72.60 45.88
CA ARG A 185 -20.61 -72.09 46.75
C ARG A 185 -20.29 -71.51 48.16
N ASN A 186 -21.21 -70.62 48.59
CA ASN A 186 -21.76 -70.35 49.94
C ASN A 186 -21.00 -69.49 50.98
N GLY A 187 -21.64 -68.36 51.34
CA GLY A 187 -21.77 -67.91 52.74
C GLY A 187 -21.14 -66.56 53.10
N TYR A 188 -21.88 -65.46 52.94
CA TYR A 188 -21.60 -64.18 53.61
C TYR A 188 -22.97 -63.49 53.86
N GLY A 189 -23.33 -62.95 55.03
CA GLY A 189 -22.50 -62.20 55.97
C GLY A 189 -22.37 -60.76 55.46
N SER A 190 -22.02 -60.60 54.18
CA SER A 190 -21.72 -59.40 53.40
C SER A 190 -22.87 -59.04 52.46
N PRO A 191 -22.85 -57.84 51.86
CA PRO A 191 -23.87 -57.40 50.91
C PRO A 191 -23.97 -58.33 49.69
N VAL A 192 -25.17 -58.46 49.13
CA VAL A 192 -25.49 -59.16 47.87
C VAL A 192 -26.33 -58.22 46.97
N PHE A 193 -26.06 -58.18 45.67
CA PHE A 193 -26.77 -57.32 44.72
C PHE A 193 -28.13 -57.94 44.38
N LEU A 194 -29.17 -57.10 44.30
CA LEU A 194 -30.47 -57.47 43.73
C LEU A 194 -30.58 -57.07 42.26
N VAL A 195 -29.92 -55.98 41.86
CA VAL A 195 -29.88 -55.46 40.49
C VAL A 195 -28.51 -54.82 40.23
N THR A 196 -27.86 -55.14 39.11
CA THR A 196 -26.57 -54.58 38.70
C THR A 196 -26.68 -53.81 37.37
N PRO A 197 -25.78 -52.86 37.09
CA PRO A 197 -25.67 -52.14 35.81
C PRO A 197 -25.53 -53.03 34.56
N SER A 198 -25.93 -52.52 33.38
CA SER A 198 -25.71 -53.13 32.05
C SER A 198 -25.08 -52.15 31.05
N SER A 199 -24.09 -52.58 30.26
CA SER A 199 -23.42 -51.76 29.22
C SER A 199 -24.36 -51.29 28.10
N LEU A 200 -24.02 -50.19 27.42
CA LEU A 200 -24.78 -49.39 26.45
C LEU A 200 -23.83 -48.85 25.36
N SER A 201 -24.30 -48.61 24.13
CA SER A 201 -23.52 -48.01 23.03
C SER A 201 -24.38 -47.01 22.25
N THR A 202 -23.85 -45.84 21.89
CA THR A 202 -24.61 -44.71 21.34
C THR A 202 -23.74 -43.77 20.47
N ASN A 203 -24.32 -42.72 19.90
CA ASN A 203 -23.64 -41.67 19.12
C ASN A 203 -23.90 -40.27 19.73
N GLU A 204 -23.22 -39.22 19.24
CA GLU A 204 -23.38 -37.85 19.78
C GLU A 204 -24.74 -37.17 19.49
N ALA A 205 -25.70 -37.82 18.81
CA ALA A 205 -26.99 -37.22 18.44
C ALA A 205 -28.12 -37.35 19.50
N ALA A 206 -27.89 -38.03 20.63
CA ALA A 206 -28.90 -38.31 21.67
C ALA A 206 -28.94 -37.27 22.82
N SER A 207 -30.07 -37.13 23.52
CA SER A 207 -30.28 -36.07 24.54
C SER A 207 -30.13 -36.47 26.02
N GLU A 208 -30.29 -37.75 26.42
CA GLU A 208 -30.03 -38.28 27.79
C GLU A 208 -29.92 -39.83 27.88
N VAL A 209 -29.32 -40.39 28.96
CA VAL A 209 -29.15 -41.86 29.20
C VAL A 209 -29.00 -42.26 30.69
N SER A 210 -29.43 -43.46 31.13
CA SER A 210 -29.49 -43.89 32.55
C SER A 210 -29.00 -45.33 32.86
N LEU A 211 -28.47 -45.59 34.07
CA LEU A 211 -27.87 -46.86 34.56
C LEU A 211 -28.38 -47.25 35.99
N HIS A 212 -28.81 -48.50 36.23
CA HIS A 212 -29.56 -48.95 37.44
C HIS A 212 -28.79 -49.91 38.40
N CYS A 213 -28.94 -49.79 39.74
CA CYS A 213 -28.19 -50.59 40.73
C CYS A 213 -28.79 -50.66 42.15
N LYS A 214 -28.99 -51.87 42.73
CA LYS A 214 -29.64 -52.15 44.04
C LYS A 214 -29.01 -53.34 44.80
N ALA A 215 -28.90 -53.29 46.14
CA ALA A 215 -28.24 -54.31 46.98
C ALA A 215 -28.81 -54.46 48.41
N VAL A 216 -28.56 -55.62 49.07
CA VAL A 216 -29.03 -55.99 50.42
C VAL A 216 -27.92 -56.61 51.28
N GLY A 217 -27.95 -56.52 52.60
CA GLY A 217 -26.94 -57.08 53.53
C GLY A 217 -27.28 -56.73 55.00
N ASN A 218 -26.65 -57.39 55.99
CA ASN A 218 -26.82 -57.06 57.43
C ASN A 218 -25.46 -56.69 58.02
N PRO A 219 -25.16 -55.42 58.35
CA PRO A 219 -26.03 -54.21 58.28
C PRO A 219 -26.36 -53.74 56.85
N GLN A 220 -27.32 -52.83 56.63
CA GLN A 220 -27.79 -52.47 55.27
C GLN A 220 -26.74 -51.74 54.40
N PRO A 221 -26.51 -52.13 53.12
CA PRO A 221 -25.39 -51.61 52.32
C PRO A 221 -25.67 -50.30 51.56
N LYS A 222 -24.67 -49.42 51.50
CA LYS A 222 -24.71 -48.12 50.80
C LYS A 222 -24.27 -48.23 49.34
N ILE A 223 -25.03 -47.64 48.40
CA ILE A 223 -24.85 -47.73 46.93
C ILE A 223 -24.24 -46.48 46.31
N THR A 224 -23.35 -46.67 45.33
CA THR A 224 -22.61 -45.60 44.65
C THR A 224 -22.24 -45.98 43.22
N TRP A 225 -22.16 -45.01 42.30
CA TRP A 225 -21.86 -45.21 40.88
C TRP A 225 -20.51 -44.67 40.49
N SER A 226 -19.99 -45.08 39.35
CA SER A 226 -18.70 -44.64 38.85
C SER A 226 -18.64 -44.78 37.33
N ARG A 227 -17.66 -44.15 36.69
CA ARG A 227 -17.37 -44.24 35.27
C ARG A 227 -15.88 -44.15 35.02
N ASN A 228 -15.35 -45.07 34.23
CA ASN A 228 -13.94 -45.39 34.09
C ASN A 228 -13.25 -45.46 35.47
N GLY A 229 -13.98 -45.97 36.47
CA GLY A 229 -13.55 -46.09 37.87
C GLY A 229 -13.76 -44.85 38.75
N ILE A 230 -14.12 -43.70 38.20
CA ILE A 230 -14.34 -42.46 38.96
C ILE A 230 -15.77 -42.44 39.50
N GLN A 231 -15.94 -42.50 40.83
CA GLN A 231 -17.25 -42.46 41.49
C GLN A 231 -18.00 -41.16 41.19
N LEU A 232 -19.23 -41.29 40.68
CA LEU A 232 -20.09 -40.20 40.22
C LEU A 232 -20.91 -39.63 41.39
N THR A 233 -21.00 -38.30 41.49
CA THR A 233 -21.80 -37.55 42.49
C THR A 233 -23.00 -36.86 41.85
N SER A 234 -24.15 -36.83 42.55
CA SER A 234 -25.42 -36.28 42.03
C SER A 234 -25.33 -34.77 41.68
N SER A 235 -25.70 -34.41 40.45
CA SER A 235 -25.65 -33.07 39.84
C SER A 235 -26.77 -32.90 38.79
N PRO A 236 -27.05 -31.68 38.26
CA PRO A 236 -28.09 -31.49 37.22
C PRO A 236 -27.85 -32.27 35.91
N ARG A 237 -26.57 -32.58 35.59
CA ARG A 237 -26.13 -33.37 34.42
C ARG A 237 -25.97 -34.86 34.72
N HIS A 238 -25.55 -35.26 35.93
CA HIS A 238 -25.40 -36.65 36.39
C HIS A 238 -26.16 -36.85 37.72
N PHE A 239 -27.43 -37.30 37.69
CA PHE A 239 -28.32 -37.36 38.87
C PHE A 239 -28.41 -38.79 39.45
N ILE A 240 -28.31 -38.94 40.78
CA ILE A 240 -28.42 -40.24 41.48
C ILE A 240 -29.66 -40.23 42.40
N ASP A 241 -30.62 -41.13 42.15
CA ASP A 241 -31.91 -41.22 42.85
C ASP A 241 -31.83 -42.02 44.17
N SER A 242 -32.84 -41.87 45.04
CA SER A 242 -32.98 -42.49 46.36
C SER A 242 -32.91 -44.02 46.37
N ASP A 243 -33.10 -44.66 45.21
CA ASP A 243 -33.05 -46.09 45.01
C ASP A 243 -31.70 -46.61 44.47
N GLY A 244 -30.75 -45.72 44.20
CA GLY A 244 -29.41 -46.04 43.70
C GLY A 244 -29.25 -46.05 42.18
N THR A 245 -30.08 -45.36 41.37
CA THR A 245 -29.97 -45.27 39.89
C THR A 245 -29.28 -43.97 39.40
N LEU A 246 -28.45 -44.01 38.34
CA LEU A 246 -27.68 -42.89 37.75
C LEU A 246 -28.24 -42.41 36.38
N VAL A 247 -28.42 -41.10 36.17
CA VAL A 247 -28.96 -40.46 34.92
C VAL A 247 -28.01 -39.39 34.35
N ILE A 248 -27.72 -39.35 33.04
CA ILE A 248 -26.77 -38.44 32.33
C ILE A 248 -27.45 -37.62 31.21
N ARG A 249 -27.36 -36.27 31.19
CA ARG A 249 -27.98 -35.41 30.15
C ARG A 249 -27.26 -34.05 29.87
N PRO A 250 -26.88 -33.68 28.61
CA PRO A 250 -26.85 -34.46 27.35
C PRO A 250 -25.52 -35.20 27.07
N ILE A 251 -25.55 -36.28 26.26
CA ILE A 251 -24.44 -37.22 25.98
C ILE A 251 -23.47 -36.73 24.88
N LYS A 252 -22.16 -37.00 25.02
CA LYS A 252 -21.07 -36.57 24.12
C LYS A 252 -20.14 -37.74 23.74
N ALA A 253 -19.24 -37.59 22.76
CA ALA A 253 -18.22 -38.58 22.41
C ALA A 253 -17.26 -38.82 23.57
N SER A 254 -17.04 -37.76 24.35
CA SER A 254 -16.38 -37.81 25.65
C SER A 254 -17.18 -38.54 26.72
N ASP A 255 -18.42 -38.99 26.46
CA ASP A 255 -19.23 -39.80 27.37
C ASP A 255 -19.07 -41.34 27.21
N HIS A 256 -18.19 -41.78 26.29
CA HIS A 256 -17.71 -43.16 26.16
C HIS A 256 -16.90 -43.60 27.41
N GLY A 257 -17.22 -44.73 28.03
CA GLY A 257 -16.45 -45.40 29.07
C GLY A 257 -17.26 -46.35 29.96
N ALA A 258 -16.57 -47.14 30.78
CA ALA A 258 -17.07 -48.17 31.71
C ALA A 258 -17.70 -47.63 33.00
N TYR A 259 -19.00 -47.79 33.23
CA TYR A 259 -19.68 -47.33 34.43
C TYR A 259 -19.83 -48.42 35.49
N ARG A 260 -19.50 -48.15 36.74
CA ARG A 260 -19.46 -49.16 37.80
C ARG A 260 -20.24 -48.77 39.04
N CYS A 261 -21.15 -49.63 39.47
CA CYS A 261 -21.90 -49.48 40.71
C CYS A 261 -21.38 -50.37 41.85
N ASP A 262 -21.30 -49.83 43.05
CA ASP A 262 -20.80 -50.47 44.27
C ASP A 262 -21.84 -50.43 45.39
N ALA A 263 -21.95 -51.48 46.21
CA ALA A 263 -22.79 -51.57 47.41
C ALA A 263 -22.06 -52.17 48.63
N ALA A 264 -22.12 -51.54 49.82
CA ALA A 264 -21.24 -51.91 50.95
C ALA A 264 -21.82 -51.76 52.38
N ASN A 265 -21.50 -52.70 53.30
CA ASN A 265 -21.78 -52.66 54.76
C ASN A 265 -20.54 -53.09 55.60
N ILE A 266 -20.67 -53.23 56.94
CA ILE A 266 -19.55 -53.60 57.83
C ILE A 266 -19.02 -55.04 57.65
N ASN A 267 -19.78 -55.90 56.99
CA ASN A 267 -19.43 -57.31 56.76
C ASN A 267 -18.95 -57.58 55.32
N GLY A 268 -19.06 -56.62 54.38
CA GLY A 268 -18.40 -56.68 53.06
C GLY A 268 -18.93 -55.64 52.05
N ARG A 269 -18.42 -55.68 50.81
CA ARG A 269 -18.82 -54.81 49.69
C ARG A 269 -18.81 -55.64 48.41
N ILE A 270 -19.72 -55.29 47.51
CA ILE A 270 -19.87 -55.90 46.19
C ILE A 270 -19.95 -54.78 45.13
N SER A 271 -19.49 -55.06 43.91
CA SER A 271 -19.43 -54.10 42.79
C SER A 271 -19.86 -54.74 41.46
N ALA A 272 -20.39 -53.97 40.51
CA ALA A 272 -20.77 -54.42 39.17
C ALA A 272 -20.64 -53.29 38.14
N GLU A 273 -20.40 -53.62 36.86
CA GLU A 273 -19.98 -52.64 35.82
C GLU A 273 -20.82 -52.72 34.52
N ALA A 274 -20.76 -51.66 33.72
CA ALA A 274 -21.50 -51.41 32.49
C ALA A 274 -20.83 -50.33 31.60
N ASP A 275 -20.30 -50.67 30.44
CA ASP A 275 -19.74 -49.73 29.46
C ASP A 275 -20.75 -48.80 28.81
N VAL A 276 -20.33 -47.60 28.42
CA VAL A 276 -21.05 -46.73 27.48
C VAL A 276 -20.11 -46.46 26.33
N ILE A 277 -20.47 -46.77 25.09
CA ILE A 277 -19.57 -46.66 23.93
C ILE A 277 -20.06 -45.56 22.98
N VAL A 278 -19.18 -44.70 22.48
CA VAL A 278 -19.44 -43.60 21.51
C VAL A 278 -18.38 -43.56 20.39
N ASN A 279 -18.77 -43.68 19.11
CA ASN A 279 -17.90 -44.01 17.95
C ASN A 279 -17.66 -42.83 16.96
N VAL A 280 -16.48 -42.73 16.29
CA VAL A 280 -16.04 -41.57 15.44
C VAL A 280 -15.14 -41.94 14.21
N ALA A 281 -15.38 -41.42 13.00
CA ALA A 281 -14.60 -41.72 11.76
C ALA A 281 -13.27 -40.91 11.59
N PRO A 282 -12.32 -41.32 10.72
CA PRO A 282 -10.99 -40.69 10.60
C PRO A 282 -11.00 -39.31 9.96
N VAL A 283 -10.20 -38.39 10.49
CA VAL A 283 -10.03 -37.01 10.01
C VAL A 283 -8.55 -36.61 10.08
N PHE A 284 -8.00 -36.10 8.98
CA PHE A 284 -6.63 -35.59 8.94
C PHE A 284 -6.51 -34.24 9.66
N THR A 285 -5.58 -34.14 10.60
CA THR A 285 -5.22 -32.90 11.30
C THR A 285 -3.95 -32.27 10.73
N VAL A 286 -3.13 -33.03 9.99
CA VAL A 286 -1.91 -32.55 9.32
C VAL A 286 -1.81 -33.18 7.93
N HIS A 287 -1.58 -32.37 6.90
CA HIS A 287 -1.50 -32.80 5.50
C HIS A 287 -0.07 -32.65 4.96
N PRO A 288 0.42 -33.61 4.17
CA PRO A 288 1.74 -33.52 3.60
C PRO A 288 1.81 -32.49 2.49
N GLN A 289 2.93 -31.76 2.43
CA GLN A 289 3.16 -30.68 1.47
C GLN A 289 4.05 -31.17 0.33
N ASN A 290 3.86 -30.62 -0.87
CA ASN A 290 4.76 -30.92 -2.00
C ASN A 290 6.19 -30.46 -1.69
N ILE A 291 7.20 -31.30 -1.98
CA ILE A 291 8.62 -31.01 -1.72
C ILE A 291 9.43 -31.15 -3.00
N GLU A 292 10.21 -30.12 -3.33
CA GLU A 292 11.26 -30.20 -4.34
C GLU A 292 12.61 -30.05 -3.64
N THR A 293 13.50 -31.03 -3.79
CA THR A 293 14.83 -31.03 -3.16
C THR A 293 15.89 -31.62 -4.07
N ASP A 294 17.14 -31.38 -3.74
CA ASP A 294 18.29 -31.78 -4.53
C ASP A 294 18.73 -33.24 -4.33
N ILE A 295 19.42 -33.85 -5.31
CA ILE A 295 20.09 -35.15 -5.15
C ILE A 295 21.12 -34.99 -4.02
N GLY A 296 21.02 -35.86 -3.03
CA GLY A 296 21.80 -35.79 -1.80
C GLY A 296 21.11 -35.01 -0.66
N GLY A 297 20.05 -34.25 -0.96
CA GLY A 297 19.20 -33.58 0.03
C GLY A 297 18.33 -34.56 0.82
N THR A 298 17.60 -34.04 1.82
CA THR A 298 16.69 -34.83 2.66
C THR A 298 15.25 -34.37 2.47
N VAL A 299 14.35 -35.27 2.11
CA VAL A 299 12.90 -35.04 2.02
C VAL A 299 12.25 -35.44 3.33
N LYS A 300 11.31 -34.65 3.87
CA LYS A 300 10.48 -35.08 5.01
C LYS A 300 9.01 -34.67 4.80
N LEU A 301 8.11 -35.64 4.71
CA LEU A 301 6.66 -35.46 4.54
C LEU A 301 5.92 -35.87 5.83
N GLU A 302 5.02 -35.02 6.34
CA GLU A 302 4.26 -35.28 7.57
C GLU A 302 2.75 -35.39 7.28
N CYS A 303 2.08 -36.36 7.91
CA CYS A 303 0.66 -36.66 7.72
C CYS A 303 0.07 -37.29 9.00
N VAL A 304 -0.95 -36.67 9.60
CA VAL A 304 -1.54 -37.15 10.88
C VAL A 304 -3.06 -37.15 10.80
N ALA A 305 -3.69 -38.23 11.27
CA ALA A 305 -5.15 -38.39 11.34
C ALA A 305 -5.61 -38.91 12.70
N VAL A 306 -6.83 -38.51 13.10
CA VAL A 306 -7.49 -38.95 14.35
C VAL A 306 -8.89 -39.51 14.07
N GLY A 307 -9.32 -40.50 14.85
CA GLY A 307 -10.62 -41.19 14.75
C GLY A 307 -10.78 -42.17 15.92
N SER A 308 -12.00 -42.68 16.16
CA SER A 308 -12.28 -43.67 17.21
C SER A 308 -13.12 -44.84 16.63
N PRO A 309 -12.50 -46.00 16.34
CA PRO A 309 -11.11 -46.39 16.68
C PRO A 309 -10.01 -45.62 15.93
N PRO A 310 -8.78 -45.52 16.47
CA PRO A 310 -7.68 -44.81 15.83
C PRO A 310 -7.41 -45.29 14.41
N PRO A 311 -7.21 -44.39 13.43
CA PRO A 311 -6.90 -44.78 12.07
C PRO A 311 -5.44 -45.17 11.91
N GLU A 312 -5.18 -46.21 11.14
CA GLU A 312 -3.84 -46.62 10.72
C GLU A 312 -3.38 -45.77 9.53
N ILE A 313 -2.12 -45.28 9.56
CA ILE A 313 -1.54 -44.42 8.54
C ILE A 313 -0.49 -45.16 7.73
N THR A 314 -0.66 -45.18 6.40
CA THR A 314 0.25 -45.90 5.49
C THR A 314 0.68 -45.01 4.32
N TRP A 315 1.96 -45.10 3.94
CA TRP A 315 2.54 -44.32 2.86
C TRP A 315 2.78 -45.14 1.59
N PHE A 316 2.42 -44.56 0.46
CA PHE A 316 2.55 -45.17 -0.85
C PHE A 316 3.31 -44.25 -1.80
N LYS A 317 4.13 -44.84 -2.67
CA LYS A 317 4.79 -44.18 -3.79
C LYS A 317 4.47 -44.96 -5.05
N ASP A 318 3.83 -44.32 -6.03
CA ASP A 318 3.39 -44.96 -7.27
C ASP A 318 2.55 -46.24 -7.00
N ASP A 319 1.58 -46.11 -6.09
CA ASP A 319 0.68 -47.18 -5.60
C ASP A 319 1.35 -48.37 -4.90
N LEU A 320 2.67 -48.28 -4.66
CA LEU A 320 3.42 -49.28 -3.91
C LEU A 320 3.71 -48.77 -2.50
N GLU A 321 3.38 -49.59 -1.51
CA GLU A 321 3.64 -49.29 -0.09
C GLU A 321 5.13 -49.13 0.15
N ILE A 322 5.51 -48.03 0.81
CA ILE A 322 6.90 -47.68 1.08
C ILE A 322 7.29 -48.27 2.44
N ARG A 323 8.48 -48.86 2.51
CA ARG A 323 9.04 -49.39 3.77
C ARG A 323 10.34 -48.68 4.11
N SER A 324 10.62 -48.57 5.41
CA SER A 324 11.88 -48.01 5.89
C SER A 324 13.08 -48.87 5.46
N ASP A 325 14.15 -48.21 5.04
CA ASP A 325 15.44 -48.82 4.71
C ASP A 325 16.60 -47.95 5.25
N GLY A 326 17.84 -48.23 4.84
CA GLY A 326 19.02 -47.46 5.28
C GLY A 326 19.00 -45.97 4.88
N ARG A 327 18.03 -45.54 4.08
CA ARG A 327 17.94 -44.20 3.49
C ARG A 327 16.55 -43.57 3.64
N VAL A 328 15.47 -44.34 3.58
CA VAL A 328 14.07 -43.93 3.80
C VAL A 328 13.64 -44.36 5.19
N PHE A 329 13.07 -43.45 5.97
CA PHE A 329 12.63 -43.69 7.33
C PHE A 329 11.18 -43.23 7.48
N ILE A 330 10.28 -44.15 7.80
CA ILE A 330 8.90 -43.86 8.19
C ILE A 330 8.81 -44.01 9.70
N SER A 331 8.19 -43.04 10.37
CA SER A 331 7.95 -43.11 11.81
C SER A 331 7.07 -44.32 12.17
N GLU A 332 7.21 -44.83 13.39
CA GLU A 332 6.49 -46.03 13.82
C GLU A 332 4.95 -45.92 13.74
N ASP A 333 4.41 -44.71 13.86
CA ASP A 333 2.99 -44.40 13.75
C ASP A 333 2.54 -44.00 12.32
N GLY A 334 3.46 -44.07 11.36
CA GLY A 334 3.23 -43.62 9.99
C GLY A 334 3.10 -42.10 9.83
N SER A 335 3.23 -41.31 10.90
CA SER A 335 2.94 -39.87 10.89
C SER A 335 3.91 -39.03 10.05
N TYR A 336 5.12 -39.51 9.76
CA TYR A 336 5.98 -38.88 8.78
C TYR A 336 6.94 -39.83 8.10
N LEU A 337 7.33 -39.45 6.88
CA LEU A 337 8.27 -40.16 6.01
C LEU A 337 9.45 -39.24 5.69
N GLU A 338 10.67 -39.69 5.94
CA GLU A 338 11.93 -38.98 5.68
C GLU A 338 12.83 -39.77 4.73
N ILE A 339 13.28 -39.18 3.63
CA ILE A 339 14.22 -39.78 2.69
C ILE A 339 15.53 -38.99 2.74
N ARG A 340 16.60 -39.57 3.29
CA ARG A 340 17.94 -38.97 3.33
C ARG A 340 18.72 -39.24 2.05
N ASN A 341 19.70 -38.41 1.73
CA ASN A 341 20.56 -38.59 0.55
C ASN A 341 19.72 -38.94 -0.72
N ALA A 342 18.71 -38.12 -0.98
CA ALA A 342 17.67 -38.39 -1.98
C ALA A 342 18.27 -38.58 -3.37
N LYS A 343 17.69 -39.49 -4.16
CA LYS A 343 18.11 -39.81 -5.53
C LYS A 343 17.03 -39.39 -6.51
N GLU A 344 17.38 -39.18 -7.77
CA GLU A 344 16.42 -38.78 -8.82
C GLU A 344 15.21 -39.73 -8.90
N SER A 345 15.46 -41.02 -8.69
CA SER A 345 14.45 -42.07 -8.63
C SER A 345 13.41 -41.90 -7.52
N ASP A 346 13.62 -41.03 -6.53
CA ASP A 346 12.62 -40.75 -5.49
C ASP A 346 11.62 -39.67 -5.88
N SER A 347 11.73 -39.10 -7.09
CA SER A 347 10.71 -38.20 -7.65
C SER A 347 9.43 -38.97 -7.99
N ALA A 348 8.36 -38.74 -7.24
CA ALA A 348 7.06 -39.41 -7.42
C ALA A 348 5.92 -38.70 -6.65
N LEU A 349 4.69 -39.18 -6.78
CA LEU A 349 3.58 -38.79 -5.91
C LEU A 349 3.55 -39.72 -4.70
N TYR A 350 3.60 -39.14 -3.50
CA TYR A 350 3.56 -39.86 -2.25
C TYR A 350 2.18 -39.66 -1.62
N VAL A 351 1.47 -40.75 -1.34
CA VAL A 351 0.10 -40.75 -0.80
C VAL A 351 0.14 -41.26 0.63
N CYS A 352 -0.54 -40.55 1.53
CA CYS A 352 -0.79 -40.93 2.90
C CYS A 352 -2.27 -41.31 3.07
N GLU A 353 -2.53 -42.57 3.39
CA GLU A 353 -3.89 -43.09 3.68
C GLU A 353 -4.07 -43.24 5.19
N ALA A 354 -5.20 -42.77 5.74
CA ALA A 354 -5.63 -43.01 7.12
C ALA A 354 -6.95 -43.78 7.17
N ARG A 355 -6.98 -44.96 7.79
CA ARG A 355 -8.11 -45.91 7.73
C ARG A 355 -8.53 -46.44 9.10
N ASN A 356 -9.82 -46.42 9.41
CA ASN A 356 -10.42 -47.19 10.51
C ASN A 356 -11.70 -47.92 10.06
N GLN A 357 -12.33 -48.69 10.95
CA GLN A 357 -13.53 -49.49 10.65
C GLN A 357 -14.80 -48.68 10.26
N LEU A 358 -14.81 -47.36 10.45
CA LEU A 358 -15.91 -46.45 10.07
C LEU A 358 -15.65 -45.73 8.72
N GLY A 359 -14.46 -45.88 8.15
CA GLY A 359 -14.09 -45.36 6.83
C GLY A 359 -12.59 -45.09 6.67
N PHE A 360 -12.16 -44.72 5.47
CA PHE A 360 -10.79 -44.28 5.19
C PHE A 360 -10.77 -42.94 4.44
N ARG A 361 -9.64 -42.24 4.52
CA ARG A 361 -9.37 -40.97 3.83
C ARG A 361 -7.92 -40.95 3.36
N GLU A 362 -7.64 -40.24 2.26
CA GLU A 362 -6.29 -40.10 1.70
C GLU A 362 -5.93 -38.64 1.42
N VAL A 363 -4.65 -38.32 1.56
CA VAL A 363 -4.06 -37.02 1.20
C VAL A 363 -2.69 -37.27 0.57
N SER A 364 -2.30 -36.48 -0.44
CA SER A 364 -1.08 -36.75 -1.22
C SER A 364 -0.18 -35.52 -1.38
N ALA A 365 1.11 -35.79 -1.56
CA ALA A 365 2.16 -34.81 -1.78
C ALA A 365 3.13 -35.27 -2.87
N LYS A 366 3.40 -34.40 -3.83
CA LYS A 366 4.37 -34.64 -4.89
C LYS A 366 5.77 -34.31 -4.40
N VAL A 367 6.68 -35.28 -4.48
CA VAL A 367 8.09 -35.10 -4.22
C VAL A 367 8.84 -35.11 -5.54
N LYS A 368 9.70 -34.12 -5.75
CA LYS A 368 10.54 -34.03 -6.93
C LYS A 368 11.99 -33.87 -6.50
N ILE A 369 12.79 -34.89 -6.76
CA ILE A 369 14.23 -34.86 -6.51
C ILE A 369 14.94 -34.43 -7.78
N THR A 370 15.51 -33.24 -7.75
CA THR A 370 16.29 -32.69 -8.86
C THR A 370 17.78 -32.95 -8.59
N PRO A 371 18.62 -33.30 -9.58
CA PRO A 371 20.08 -33.26 -9.39
C PRO A 371 20.53 -31.94 -8.79
N ILE A 372 21.54 -31.95 -7.90
CA ILE A 372 22.05 -30.79 -7.14
C ILE A 372 21.67 -29.47 -7.83
N SER A 373 20.70 -28.80 -7.25
CA SER A 373 20.29 -27.47 -7.58
C SER A 373 20.75 -26.53 -6.45
N ARG A 374 22.07 -26.58 -6.23
CA ARG A 374 22.86 -25.39 -6.57
C ARG A 374 22.55 -25.04 -8.02
N ARG A 375 21.41 -24.40 -8.25
CA ARG A 375 20.81 -24.42 -9.59
C ARG A 375 21.71 -23.55 -10.42
N PRO A 376 22.46 -24.09 -11.41
CA PRO A 376 22.98 -23.23 -12.43
C PRO A 376 21.76 -22.47 -12.97
N PRO A 377 21.93 -21.20 -13.32
CA PRO A 377 20.81 -20.34 -13.67
C PRO A 377 19.86 -21.02 -14.65
N LYS A 378 18.56 -20.96 -14.42
CA LYS A 378 17.55 -21.54 -15.27
C LYS A 378 16.64 -20.41 -15.73
N PHE A 379 16.52 -20.24 -17.03
CA PHE A 379 15.67 -19.17 -17.55
C PHE A 379 14.19 -19.46 -17.27
N VAL A 380 13.54 -18.53 -16.56
CA VAL A 380 12.09 -18.40 -16.43
C VAL A 380 11.52 -17.90 -17.76
N TYR A 381 12.16 -16.89 -18.34
CA TYR A 381 11.91 -16.43 -19.71
C TYR A 381 13.23 -16.41 -20.44
N LYS A 382 13.32 -17.20 -21.51
CA LYS A 382 14.45 -17.22 -22.42
C LYS A 382 14.20 -16.19 -23.51
N PRO A 383 15.24 -15.54 -24.02
CA PRO A 383 15.11 -14.82 -25.26
C PRO A 383 14.79 -15.83 -26.35
N TYR A 384 13.85 -15.48 -27.21
CA TYR A 384 13.43 -16.30 -28.34
C TYR A 384 13.89 -15.62 -29.63
N ASN A 385 14.05 -16.42 -30.68
CA ASN A 385 14.35 -15.90 -32.00
C ASN A 385 13.28 -14.88 -32.37
N ILE A 386 13.71 -13.70 -32.77
CA ILE A 386 12.82 -12.64 -33.19
C ILE A 386 13.26 -12.16 -34.55
N GLU A 387 12.29 -12.00 -35.42
CA GLU A 387 12.47 -11.31 -36.68
C GLU A 387 12.25 -9.82 -36.42
N ALA A 388 13.34 -9.09 -36.28
CA ALA A 388 13.31 -7.67 -36.01
C ALA A 388 13.37 -6.89 -37.32
N LEU A 389 12.53 -5.88 -37.44
CA LEU A 389 12.57 -4.95 -38.57
C LEU A 389 13.58 -3.85 -38.26
N ILE A 390 14.31 -3.41 -39.29
CA ILE A 390 15.17 -2.23 -39.19
C ILE A 390 14.34 -1.06 -38.63
N GLY A 391 14.82 -0.37 -37.61
CA GLY A 391 14.18 0.77 -36.94
C GLY A 391 13.21 0.42 -35.80
N SER A 392 12.80 -0.84 -35.64
CA SER A 392 11.94 -1.27 -34.53
C SER A 392 12.68 -1.24 -33.19
N THR A 393 11.93 -1.21 -32.08
CA THR A 393 12.47 -1.53 -30.75
C THR A 393 12.05 -2.94 -30.40
N ILE A 394 13.00 -3.76 -29.99
CA ILE A 394 12.74 -5.14 -29.58
C ILE A 394 13.17 -5.35 -28.13
N GLU A 395 12.39 -6.16 -27.44
CA GLU A 395 12.73 -6.70 -26.13
C GLU A 395 13.07 -8.17 -26.28
N LEU A 396 14.27 -8.54 -25.85
CA LEU A 396 14.66 -9.91 -25.62
C LEU A 396 14.50 -10.21 -24.13
N PRO A 397 13.43 -10.92 -23.74
CA PRO A 397 13.21 -11.23 -22.34
C PRO A 397 14.33 -12.15 -21.87
N CYS A 398 14.89 -11.85 -20.72
CA CYS A 398 15.87 -12.73 -20.12
C CYS A 398 15.79 -12.65 -18.61
N LYS A 399 14.96 -13.53 -18.08
CA LYS A 399 14.76 -13.70 -16.65
C LYS A 399 15.20 -15.10 -16.29
N ALA A 400 16.12 -15.22 -15.35
CA ALA A 400 16.56 -16.50 -14.83
C ALA A 400 16.27 -16.61 -13.34
N GLU A 401 15.74 -17.75 -12.95
CA GLU A 401 15.73 -18.24 -11.59
C GLU A 401 17.01 -19.03 -11.37
N GLY A 402 17.48 -19.11 -10.14
CA GLY A 402 18.70 -19.82 -9.80
C GLY A 402 19.07 -19.48 -8.39
N ASP A 403 19.88 -20.33 -7.79
CA ASP A 403 20.17 -20.23 -6.37
C ASP A 403 21.68 -20.41 -6.18
N PRO A 404 22.47 -19.32 -5.95
CA PRO A 404 22.04 -17.93 -5.74
C PRO A 404 21.42 -17.26 -6.97
N THR A 405 20.68 -16.16 -6.77
CA THR A 405 20.02 -15.41 -7.85
C THR A 405 21.01 -15.08 -8.99
N PRO A 406 20.73 -15.50 -10.23
CA PRO A 406 21.68 -15.34 -11.31
C PRO A 406 21.90 -13.87 -11.71
N GLY A 407 23.16 -13.48 -11.87
CA GLY A 407 23.51 -12.26 -12.60
C GLY A 407 23.33 -12.48 -14.11
N ILE A 408 22.71 -11.51 -14.80
CA ILE A 408 22.50 -11.57 -16.25
C ILE A 408 23.60 -10.81 -16.99
N GLN A 409 24.21 -11.47 -17.96
CA GLN A 409 25.21 -10.92 -18.87
C GLN A 409 24.80 -11.20 -20.32
N TRP A 410 24.85 -10.18 -21.17
CA TRP A 410 24.53 -10.33 -22.58
C TRP A 410 25.80 -10.32 -23.44
N GLN A 411 25.79 -11.16 -24.47
CA GLN A 411 26.80 -11.20 -25.53
C GLN A 411 26.11 -11.13 -26.89
N LYS A 412 26.81 -10.61 -27.89
CA LYS A 412 26.36 -10.57 -29.29
C LYS A 412 27.48 -11.11 -30.16
N ASP A 413 27.19 -12.14 -30.95
CA ASP A 413 28.12 -12.81 -31.85
C ASP A 413 29.45 -13.23 -31.17
N GLY A 414 29.37 -13.68 -29.91
CA GLY A 414 30.52 -14.11 -29.11
C GLY A 414 31.35 -12.98 -28.51
N ALA A 415 31.06 -11.71 -28.81
CA ALA A 415 31.66 -10.56 -28.16
C ALA A 415 30.77 -10.03 -27.01
N GLY A 416 31.39 -9.42 -26.00
CA GLY A 416 30.64 -8.72 -24.94
C GLY A 416 29.72 -7.66 -25.53
N LEU A 417 28.50 -7.54 -25.01
CA LEU A 417 27.54 -6.56 -25.53
C LEU A 417 28.12 -5.14 -25.40
N GLN A 418 28.42 -4.51 -26.53
CA GLN A 418 28.89 -3.13 -26.60
C GLN A 418 27.79 -2.23 -26.03
N ARG A 419 28.06 -1.55 -24.90
CA ARG A 419 27.14 -0.58 -24.30
C ARG A 419 27.04 0.65 -25.22
N THR A 420 26.07 0.62 -26.12
CA THR A 420 25.70 1.76 -26.97
C THR A 420 24.50 2.48 -26.37
N GLY A 421 24.22 3.71 -26.80
CA GLY A 421 22.98 4.41 -26.41
C GLY A 421 21.68 3.71 -26.85
N ARG A 422 21.78 2.70 -27.74
CA ARG A 422 20.65 1.93 -28.30
C ARG A 422 20.38 0.60 -27.60
N THR A 423 21.24 0.15 -26.68
CA THR A 423 21.06 -1.15 -26.01
C THR A 423 20.98 -0.96 -24.49
N LYS A 424 19.91 -1.45 -23.86
CA LYS A 424 19.70 -1.32 -22.41
C LYS A 424 19.28 -2.65 -21.81
N VAL A 425 19.96 -3.08 -20.75
CA VAL A 425 19.53 -4.22 -19.93
C VAL A 425 18.76 -3.68 -18.73
N SER A 426 17.53 -4.13 -18.52
CA SER A 426 16.70 -3.78 -17.37
C SER A 426 17.19 -4.44 -16.07
N LEU A 427 16.69 -3.94 -14.94
CA LEU A 427 16.97 -4.54 -13.62
C LEU A 427 16.43 -5.98 -13.47
N THR A 428 15.46 -6.38 -14.31
CA THR A 428 14.91 -7.73 -14.37
C THR A 428 15.65 -8.65 -15.35
N GLY A 429 16.65 -8.13 -16.08
CA GLY A 429 17.53 -8.90 -16.96
C GLY A 429 17.19 -8.84 -18.46
N ASN A 430 16.06 -8.25 -18.84
CA ASN A 430 15.62 -8.14 -20.24
C ASN A 430 16.50 -7.16 -21.02
N LEU A 431 16.88 -7.51 -22.25
CA LEU A 431 17.64 -6.65 -23.16
C LEU A 431 16.70 -5.93 -24.13
N TYR A 432 16.75 -4.61 -24.11
CA TYR A 432 16.10 -3.74 -25.07
C TYR A 432 17.12 -3.30 -26.12
N ILE A 433 16.75 -3.44 -27.39
CA ILE A 433 17.51 -2.92 -28.53
C ILE A 433 16.61 -1.92 -29.23
N TYR A 434 16.96 -0.64 -29.11
CA TYR A 434 16.25 0.49 -29.71
C TYR A 434 16.78 0.75 -31.12
N SER A 435 15.87 1.06 -32.04
CA SER A 435 16.20 1.37 -33.43
C SER A 435 17.12 0.33 -34.06
N VAL A 436 16.63 -0.92 -34.14
CA VAL A 436 17.37 -2.08 -34.66
C VAL A 436 18.00 -1.77 -36.03
N VAL A 437 19.28 -2.03 -36.23
CA VAL A 437 20.00 -1.84 -37.52
C VAL A 437 20.49 -3.17 -38.08
N PRO A 438 20.88 -3.29 -39.37
CA PRO A 438 21.41 -4.54 -39.93
C PRO A 438 22.56 -5.12 -39.12
N GLU A 439 23.41 -4.28 -38.52
CA GLU A 439 24.50 -4.73 -37.66
C GLU A 439 23.99 -5.40 -36.41
N ASP A 440 22.78 -5.07 -35.91
CA ASP A 440 22.13 -5.75 -34.79
C ASP A 440 21.65 -7.15 -35.15
N GLN A 441 21.72 -7.56 -36.42
CA GLN A 441 21.59 -8.97 -36.79
C GLN A 441 22.69 -9.76 -36.14
N GLY A 442 22.29 -10.86 -35.52
CA GLY A 442 23.27 -11.73 -34.92
C GLY A 442 22.66 -12.57 -33.84
N ARG A 443 23.51 -13.40 -33.28
CA ARG A 443 23.16 -14.27 -32.18
C ARG A 443 23.38 -13.51 -30.88
N TYR A 444 22.28 -13.23 -30.18
CA TYR A 444 22.32 -12.68 -28.83
C TYR A 444 22.29 -13.82 -27.85
N GLU A 445 23.23 -13.79 -26.92
CA GLU A 445 23.40 -14.83 -25.92
C GLU A 445 23.20 -14.19 -24.56
N CYS A 446 22.00 -14.40 -24.02
CA CYS A 446 21.76 -14.08 -22.63
C CYS A 446 22.38 -15.17 -21.78
N THR A 447 23.31 -14.77 -20.93
CA THR A 447 24.00 -15.63 -20.00
C THR A 447 23.58 -15.26 -18.60
N ALA A 448 22.89 -16.17 -17.93
CA ALA A 448 22.66 -16.08 -16.50
C ALA A 448 23.79 -16.84 -15.78
N ILE A 449 24.42 -16.21 -14.77
CA ILE A 449 25.56 -16.76 -14.03
C ILE A 449 25.32 -16.65 -12.51
N ASN A 450 25.58 -17.72 -11.78
CA ASN A 450 25.75 -17.68 -10.34
C ASN A 450 26.97 -18.52 -9.94
N ASP A 451 27.22 -18.65 -8.63
CA ASP A 451 28.39 -19.37 -8.10
C ASP A 451 28.42 -20.86 -8.44
N TYR A 452 27.36 -21.39 -9.06
CA TYR A 452 27.17 -22.82 -9.31
C TYR A 452 26.93 -23.18 -10.76
N GLY A 453 26.82 -22.19 -11.63
CA GLY A 453 26.99 -22.42 -13.05
C GLY A 453 26.59 -21.23 -13.89
N ARG A 454 26.67 -21.45 -15.19
CA ARG A 454 26.33 -20.50 -16.23
C ARG A 454 25.34 -21.18 -17.13
N ASN A 455 24.24 -20.50 -17.44
CA ASN A 455 23.30 -20.96 -18.45
C ASN A 455 23.13 -19.86 -19.48
N THR A 456 23.30 -20.23 -20.74
CA THR A 456 23.23 -19.31 -21.87
C THR A 456 22.06 -19.70 -22.73
N ALA A 457 21.12 -18.78 -22.92
CA ALA A 457 20.08 -18.89 -23.91
C ALA A 457 20.43 -17.97 -25.07
N SER A 458 20.48 -18.56 -26.25
CA SER A 458 20.68 -17.83 -27.49
C SER A 458 19.34 -17.53 -28.14
N SER A 459 19.20 -16.31 -28.61
CA SER A 459 18.20 -15.92 -29.59
C SER A 459 18.92 -15.38 -30.81
N TYR A 460 18.51 -15.84 -31.98
CA TYR A 460 18.90 -15.18 -33.20
C TYR A 460 17.95 -14.00 -33.43
N VAL A 461 18.50 -12.79 -33.44
CA VAL A 461 17.79 -11.64 -33.97
C VAL A 461 18.06 -11.67 -35.47
N ALA A 462 17.07 -12.14 -36.22
CA ALA A 462 17.09 -11.99 -37.67
C ALA A 462 16.68 -10.55 -37.94
N VAL A 463 17.64 -9.70 -38.31
CA VAL A 463 17.29 -8.39 -38.83
C VAL A 463 16.93 -8.60 -40.27
N LYS A 464 15.63 -8.65 -40.50
CA LYS A 464 15.15 -8.61 -41.86
C LYS A 464 15.42 -7.19 -42.34
N GLU A 465 16.40 -7.03 -43.23
CA GLU A 465 16.22 -6.08 -44.33
C GLU A 465 14.83 -6.35 -44.85
N ASN A 466 13.97 -5.33 -44.89
CA ASN A 466 12.58 -5.40 -45.37
C ASN A 466 12.37 -6.61 -46.29
N GLN A 467 12.04 -7.79 -45.73
CA GLN A 467 12.06 -8.99 -46.56
C GLN A 467 11.06 -8.79 -47.68
N ASN A 468 11.46 -9.27 -48.85
CA ASN A 468 10.82 -9.04 -50.15
C ASN A 468 9.29 -8.96 -50.00
N PRO A 469 8.59 -7.95 -50.56
CA PRO A 469 7.19 -7.67 -50.26
C PRO A 469 6.13 -8.75 -50.47
N ASN A 470 6.56 -9.94 -50.85
CA ASN A 470 5.76 -10.97 -51.46
C ASN A 470 5.55 -12.20 -50.56
N ASP A 471 6.15 -12.26 -49.35
CA ASP A 471 6.08 -13.44 -48.44
C ASP A 471 5.16 -13.24 -47.22
N PHE A 472 4.51 -12.08 -47.14
CA PHE A 472 3.40 -11.83 -46.22
C PHE A 472 2.15 -11.59 -47.04
N GLY A 473 0.98 -11.86 -46.47
CA GLY A 473 -0.25 -11.27 -46.99
C GLY A 473 0.01 -9.77 -47.19
N ILE A 474 -0.33 -9.27 -48.37
CA ILE A 474 -0.09 -7.92 -48.86
C ILE A 474 -0.26 -6.82 -47.78
N GLY A 475 -1.19 -7.00 -46.84
CA GLY A 475 -1.50 -6.07 -45.76
C GLY A 475 -0.48 -5.99 -44.61
N ASP A 476 0.15 -7.08 -44.18
CA ASP A 476 1.04 -7.08 -42.99
C ASP A 476 2.35 -6.31 -43.24
N LYS A 477 2.86 -6.39 -44.47
CA LYS A 477 4.08 -5.66 -44.83
C LYS A 477 3.86 -4.15 -44.88
N PHE A 478 2.73 -3.75 -45.41
CA PHE A 478 2.36 -2.35 -45.52
C PHE A 478 2.29 -1.68 -44.13
N VAL A 479 1.66 -2.36 -43.16
CA VAL A 479 1.61 -1.93 -41.76
C VAL A 479 3.00 -1.79 -41.13
N LYS A 480 3.88 -2.78 -41.37
CA LYS A 480 5.24 -2.81 -40.84
C LYS A 480 6.12 -1.66 -41.38
N ILE A 481 6.00 -1.33 -42.66
CA ILE A 481 6.71 -0.18 -43.27
C ILE A 481 6.26 1.13 -42.60
N ALA A 482 4.95 1.34 -42.54
CA ALA A 482 4.39 2.55 -41.93
C ALA A 482 4.76 2.68 -40.43
N PHE A 483 4.83 1.55 -39.71
CA PHE A 483 5.29 1.51 -38.32
C PHE A 483 6.76 1.91 -38.17
N VAL A 484 7.66 1.37 -39.00
CA VAL A 484 9.09 1.70 -38.95
C VAL A 484 9.31 3.18 -39.20
N GLU A 485 8.67 3.74 -40.24
CA GLU A 485 8.70 5.18 -40.52
C GLU A 485 8.17 5.99 -39.33
N ALA A 486 7.02 5.60 -38.78
CA ALA A 486 6.42 6.29 -37.64
C ALA A 486 7.31 6.25 -36.39
N SER A 487 7.90 5.09 -36.07
CA SER A 487 8.83 4.96 -34.94
C SER A 487 10.04 5.86 -35.13
N GLN A 488 10.65 5.87 -36.32
CA GLN A 488 11.80 6.74 -36.62
C GLN A 488 11.44 8.23 -36.53
N GLU A 489 10.30 8.65 -37.06
CA GLU A 489 9.82 10.05 -36.99
C GLU A 489 9.58 10.49 -35.54
N VAL A 490 8.88 9.68 -34.75
CA VAL A 490 8.61 9.94 -33.34
C VAL A 490 9.90 9.95 -32.52
N ASP A 491 10.76 8.94 -32.67
CA ASP A 491 12.03 8.84 -31.94
C ASP A 491 12.98 9.98 -32.28
N THR A 492 13.02 10.40 -33.55
CA THR A 492 13.83 11.56 -33.96
C THR A 492 13.34 12.84 -33.29
N ALA A 493 12.01 13.05 -33.23
CA ALA A 493 11.43 14.23 -32.59
C ALA A 493 11.61 14.22 -31.06
N ILE A 494 11.53 13.04 -30.43
CA ILE A 494 11.81 12.85 -29.00
C ILE A 494 13.29 13.08 -28.71
N ASN A 495 14.20 12.44 -29.45
CA ASN A 495 15.65 12.57 -29.24
C ASN A 495 16.10 14.01 -29.44
N LYS A 496 15.58 14.71 -30.45
CA LYS A 496 15.86 16.14 -30.63
C LYS A 496 15.33 16.98 -29.46
N THR A 497 14.17 16.63 -28.90
CA THR A 497 13.66 17.28 -27.69
C THR A 497 14.57 17.01 -26.48
N ILE A 498 15.04 15.77 -26.29
CA ILE A 498 15.99 15.40 -25.24
C ILE A 498 17.33 16.13 -25.43
N ASP A 499 17.89 16.14 -26.63
CA ASP A 499 19.16 16.81 -26.91
C ASP A 499 19.07 18.31 -26.62
N ASN A 500 17.97 18.95 -27.01
CA ASN A 500 17.71 20.37 -26.72
C ASN A 500 17.56 20.64 -25.22
N LEU A 501 16.97 19.70 -24.45
CA LEU A 501 16.69 19.86 -23.03
C LEU A 501 17.85 19.46 -22.11
N PHE A 502 18.68 18.50 -22.49
CA PHE A 502 19.67 17.88 -21.59
C PHE A 502 21.12 17.95 -22.10
N ASN A 503 21.34 18.02 -23.43
CA ASN A 503 22.68 17.96 -24.02
C ASN A 503 23.18 19.32 -24.56
N ASN A 504 22.34 20.36 -24.50
CA ASN A 504 22.71 21.68 -24.96
C ASN A 504 23.75 22.32 -24.01
N LYS A 505 24.92 22.70 -24.54
CA LYS A 505 26.02 23.31 -23.76
C LYS A 505 25.81 24.80 -23.44
N GLY A 506 24.75 25.41 -23.99
CA GLY A 506 24.34 26.80 -23.71
C GLY A 506 23.31 26.88 -22.58
N PRO A 507 23.10 28.08 -21.99
CA PRO A 507 22.05 28.28 -21.00
C PRO A 507 20.69 27.91 -21.59
N HIS A 508 19.91 27.10 -20.89
CA HIS A 508 18.58 26.71 -21.34
C HIS A 508 17.75 27.93 -21.63
N SER A 509 17.13 27.93 -22.80
CA SER A 509 16.03 28.83 -23.00
C SER A 509 14.93 28.48 -22.02
N SER A 510 14.11 29.45 -21.96
CA SER A 510 12.93 29.57 -21.21
C SER A 510 11.85 28.50 -21.32
N ALA A 511 11.37 28.27 -22.55
CA ALA A 511 10.45 27.19 -22.87
C ALA A 511 11.11 25.84 -22.58
N GLU A 512 12.44 25.76 -22.69
CA GLU A 512 13.19 24.55 -22.35
C GLU A 512 13.13 24.27 -20.86
N LEU A 513 13.30 25.26 -19.97
CA LEU A 513 13.18 25.03 -18.52
C LEU A 513 11.76 24.62 -18.10
N PHE A 514 10.73 25.29 -18.63
CA PHE A 514 9.34 24.90 -18.36
C PHE A 514 9.01 23.51 -18.93
N ARG A 515 9.56 23.14 -20.09
CA ARG A 515 9.43 21.79 -20.63
C ARG A 515 10.23 20.78 -19.82
N LEU A 516 11.43 21.12 -19.34
CA LEU A 516 12.31 20.26 -18.57
C LEU A 516 11.64 19.79 -17.28
N ILE A 517 11.05 20.72 -16.52
CA ILE A 517 10.34 20.39 -15.27
C ILE A 517 8.96 19.75 -15.49
N ARG A 518 8.48 19.69 -16.73
CA ARG A 518 7.26 18.95 -17.12
C ARG A 518 7.59 17.74 -18.00
N PHE A 519 8.87 17.47 -18.21
CA PHE A 519 9.28 16.41 -19.12
C PHE A 519 9.03 15.09 -18.41
N PRO A 520 8.27 14.17 -19.03
CA PRO A 520 7.93 12.92 -18.38
C PRO A 520 9.19 12.12 -18.05
N ASP A 521 9.15 11.42 -16.90
CA ASP A 521 10.19 10.46 -16.53
C ASP A 521 10.15 9.23 -17.44
N ALA A 522 11.01 8.23 -17.20
CA ALA A 522 11.11 7.08 -18.11
C ALA A 522 9.79 6.30 -18.25
N PRO A 523 9.11 5.87 -17.17
CA PRO A 523 7.80 5.20 -17.27
C PRO A 523 6.73 6.03 -18.00
N ALA A 524 6.58 7.31 -17.65
CA ALA A 524 5.59 8.19 -18.25
C ALA A 524 5.86 8.43 -19.75
N ARG A 525 7.13 8.59 -20.11
CA ARG A 525 7.59 8.79 -21.49
C ARG A 525 7.39 7.57 -22.36
N GLU A 526 7.62 6.37 -21.83
CA GLU A 526 7.40 5.12 -22.55
C GLU A 526 5.93 4.94 -22.94
N LEU A 527 5.01 5.17 -21.98
CA LEU A 527 3.56 5.13 -22.23
C LEU A 527 3.13 6.17 -23.27
N ALA A 528 3.58 7.41 -23.15
CA ALA A 528 3.24 8.46 -24.10
C ALA A 528 3.79 8.18 -25.50
N ARG A 529 5.04 7.69 -25.60
CA ARG A 529 5.67 7.29 -26.87
C ARG A 529 4.87 6.19 -27.57
N ALA A 530 4.42 5.17 -26.83
CA ALA A 530 3.65 4.07 -27.41
C ALA A 530 2.39 4.56 -28.14
N ALA A 531 1.63 5.47 -27.51
CA ALA A 531 0.45 6.07 -28.11
C ALA A 531 0.78 6.96 -29.34
N GLU A 532 1.86 7.76 -29.26
CA GLU A 532 2.30 8.62 -30.36
C GLU A 532 2.78 7.82 -31.59
N VAL A 533 3.53 6.73 -31.39
CA VAL A 533 3.97 5.83 -32.48
C VAL A 533 2.77 5.13 -33.13
N TYR A 534 1.80 4.67 -32.33
CA TYR A 534 0.57 4.09 -32.86
C TYR A 534 -0.19 5.10 -33.72
N GLU A 535 -0.43 6.30 -33.18
CA GLU A 535 -1.14 7.39 -33.89
C GLU A 535 -0.45 7.72 -35.21
N ARG A 536 0.88 7.87 -35.19
CA ARG A 536 1.66 8.19 -36.39
C ARG A 536 1.67 7.06 -37.41
N THR A 537 1.67 5.80 -36.97
CA THR A 537 1.58 4.63 -37.87
C THR A 537 0.29 4.67 -38.69
N LEU A 538 -0.85 4.97 -38.05
CA LEU A 538 -2.13 5.11 -38.77
C LEU A 538 -2.13 6.29 -39.77
N VAL A 539 -1.49 7.41 -39.42
CA VAL A 539 -1.31 8.55 -40.33
C VAL A 539 -0.48 8.16 -41.54
N ASN A 540 0.64 7.44 -41.34
CA ASN A 540 1.52 7.04 -42.43
C ASN A 540 0.85 6.01 -43.35
N ILE A 541 0.10 5.05 -42.80
CA ILE A 541 -0.77 4.15 -43.56
C ILE A 541 -1.68 4.96 -44.48
N ARG A 542 -2.42 5.92 -43.94
CA ARG A 542 -3.33 6.75 -44.74
C ARG A 542 -2.59 7.51 -45.85
N LYS A 543 -1.44 8.12 -45.55
CA LYS A 543 -0.62 8.85 -46.52
C LYS A 543 -0.17 7.95 -47.68
N HIS A 544 0.26 6.72 -47.39
CA HIS A 544 0.71 5.79 -48.43
C HIS A 544 -0.42 5.34 -49.36
N VAL A 545 -1.63 5.17 -48.81
CA VAL A 545 -2.84 4.84 -49.58
C VAL A 545 -3.23 5.98 -50.49
N GLU A 546 -3.27 7.21 -49.96
CA GLU A 546 -3.66 8.42 -50.73
C GLU A 546 -2.66 8.73 -51.86
N LYS A 547 -1.37 8.38 -51.69
CA LYS A 547 -0.33 8.55 -52.72
C LYS A 547 -0.36 7.51 -53.83
N GLY A 548 -1.34 6.60 -53.83
CA GLY A 548 -1.52 5.64 -54.91
C GLY A 548 -0.36 4.67 -55.06
N MET A 549 0.21 4.16 -53.95
CA MET A 549 1.00 2.94 -54.03
C MET A 549 0.15 1.87 -54.71
N THR A 550 0.42 1.61 -55.98
CA THR A 550 -0.28 0.60 -56.77
C THR A 550 0.14 -0.76 -56.24
N MET A 551 -0.72 -1.33 -55.41
CA MET A 551 -0.74 -2.77 -55.27
C MET A 551 -1.12 -3.33 -56.63
N ASN A 552 -0.37 -4.31 -57.15
CA ASN A 552 -0.87 -5.18 -58.21
C ASN A 552 -2.04 -6.00 -57.64
N SER A 553 -3.19 -5.36 -57.45
CA SER A 553 -4.44 -5.97 -57.07
C SER A 553 -5.31 -5.98 -58.32
N THR A 554 -5.71 -7.16 -58.77
CA THR A 554 -6.64 -7.34 -59.90
C THR A 554 -8.10 -7.04 -59.54
N THR A 555 -8.36 -6.46 -58.37
CA THR A 555 -9.72 -6.13 -57.89
C THR A 555 -9.76 -4.75 -57.27
N ASP A 556 -10.81 -3.98 -57.60
CA ASP A 556 -11.14 -2.67 -57.03
C ASP A 556 -11.12 -2.72 -55.51
N PHE A 557 -10.53 -1.70 -54.88
CA PHE A 557 -10.31 -1.66 -53.43
C PHE A 557 -10.85 -0.34 -52.82
N ASN A 558 -11.49 -0.45 -51.65
CA ASN A 558 -12.07 0.67 -50.89
C ASN A 558 -11.20 1.03 -49.68
N TYR A 559 -10.78 2.30 -49.54
CA TYR A 559 -9.90 2.76 -48.45
C TYR A 559 -10.44 2.49 -47.03
N ARG A 560 -11.74 2.25 -46.86
CA ARG A 560 -12.34 1.88 -45.56
C ARG A 560 -12.09 0.41 -45.16
N GLU A 561 -11.48 -0.39 -46.03
CA GLU A 561 -11.30 -1.85 -45.86
C GLU A 561 -9.82 -2.26 -45.68
N ILE A 562 -8.89 -1.31 -45.45
CA ILE A 562 -7.42 -1.56 -45.52
C ILE A 562 -6.88 -2.27 -44.28
N LEU A 563 -7.38 -1.90 -43.10
CA LEU A 563 -6.86 -2.39 -41.84
C LEU A 563 -7.86 -3.37 -41.25
N SER A 564 -7.53 -4.67 -41.31
CA SER A 564 -8.19 -5.70 -40.53
C SER A 564 -7.90 -5.50 -39.04
N THR A 565 -8.68 -6.13 -38.18
CA THR A 565 -8.39 -6.19 -36.74
C THR A 565 -6.99 -6.73 -36.47
N ASP A 566 -6.50 -7.68 -37.27
CA ASP A 566 -5.13 -8.23 -37.18
C ASP A 566 -4.06 -7.19 -37.50
N HIS A 567 -4.28 -6.32 -38.48
CA HIS A 567 -3.38 -5.20 -38.76
C HIS A 567 -3.32 -4.22 -37.59
N LEU A 568 -4.47 -3.92 -36.97
CA LEU A 568 -4.52 -3.03 -35.81
C LEU A 568 -3.87 -3.67 -34.56
N ASN A 569 -4.05 -4.98 -34.35
CA ASN A 569 -3.35 -5.80 -33.35
C ASN A 569 -1.83 -5.70 -33.54
N LEU A 570 -1.37 -5.85 -34.78
CA LEU A 570 0.04 -5.77 -35.12
C LEU A 570 0.63 -4.39 -34.80
N VAL A 571 -0.06 -3.29 -35.15
CA VAL A 571 0.38 -1.93 -34.76
C VAL A 571 0.40 -1.77 -33.24
N ALA A 572 -0.60 -2.27 -32.53
CA ALA A 572 -0.69 -2.18 -31.08
C ALA A 572 0.45 -2.95 -30.39
N GLN A 573 0.79 -4.13 -30.91
CA GLN A 573 1.91 -4.94 -30.43
C GLN A 573 3.26 -4.26 -30.68
N LEU A 574 3.48 -3.77 -31.91
CA LEU A 574 4.74 -3.15 -32.33
C LEU A 574 5.01 -1.80 -31.62
N SER A 575 3.96 -1.01 -31.40
CA SER A 575 4.06 0.29 -30.70
C SER A 575 4.21 0.17 -29.18
N GLY A 576 3.85 -0.98 -28.60
CA GLY A 576 3.78 -1.17 -27.14
C GLY A 576 2.41 -0.83 -26.54
N CYS A 577 1.42 -0.39 -27.32
CA CYS A 577 0.10 -0.05 -26.79
C CYS A 577 -0.65 -1.23 -26.12
N MET A 578 -0.27 -2.48 -26.39
CA MET A 578 -0.88 -3.67 -25.76
C MET A 578 -0.54 -3.84 -24.26
N THR A 579 0.61 -3.35 -23.79
CA THR A 579 1.08 -3.60 -22.41
C THR A 579 0.30 -2.82 -21.36
N HIS A 580 -0.43 -1.77 -21.76
CA HIS A 580 -1.08 -0.81 -20.88
C HIS A 580 -2.49 -1.22 -20.38
N ARG A 581 -2.91 -2.48 -20.56
CA ARG A 581 -4.19 -3.03 -20.04
C ARG A 581 -4.06 -4.31 -19.22
N LEU A 582 -2.86 -4.70 -18.80
CA LEU A 582 -2.69 -5.88 -17.95
C LEU A 582 -3.27 -5.61 -16.55
N SER A 583 -4.12 -6.51 -16.06
CA SER A 583 -4.62 -6.47 -14.69
C SER A 583 -3.45 -6.60 -13.72
N LYS A 584 -3.36 -5.66 -12.77
CA LYS A 584 -2.37 -5.74 -11.70
C LYS A 584 -2.76 -6.86 -10.74
N ASN A 585 -1.79 -7.70 -10.42
CA ASN A 585 -1.96 -8.77 -9.46
C ASN A 585 -1.84 -8.20 -8.04
N CYS A 586 -2.95 -8.17 -7.30
CA CYS A 586 -3.00 -7.75 -5.89
C CYS A 586 -2.79 -8.93 -4.91
N SER A 587 -2.07 -9.98 -5.31
CA SER A 587 -1.90 -11.21 -4.52
C SER A 587 -1.09 -11.01 -3.23
N ASP A 588 -0.31 -9.94 -3.11
CA ASP A 588 0.31 -9.55 -1.83
C ASP A 588 -0.72 -8.88 -0.91
N ILE A 589 -1.69 -9.69 -0.47
CA ILE A 589 -2.78 -9.25 0.41
C ILE A 589 -2.21 -8.72 1.73
N CYS A 590 -1.06 -9.24 2.19
CA CYS A 590 -0.45 -8.81 3.44
C CYS A 590 0.01 -7.35 3.36
N PHE A 591 0.79 -6.98 2.33
CA PHE A 591 1.18 -5.58 2.13
C PHE A 591 -0.03 -4.69 1.87
N HIS A 592 -0.90 -5.08 0.92
CA HIS A 592 -2.07 -4.30 0.53
C HIS A 592 -3.14 -4.22 1.61
N SER A 593 -3.08 -5.01 2.68
CA SER A 593 -3.95 -4.84 3.85
C SER A 593 -3.56 -3.64 4.71
N LYS A 594 -2.26 -3.31 4.78
CA LYS A 594 -1.70 -2.34 5.73
C LYS A 594 -1.21 -1.05 5.07
N TYR A 595 -0.68 -1.13 3.85
CA TYR A 595 -0.05 -0.03 3.14
C TYR A 595 -0.53 0.13 1.70
N ARG A 596 -0.49 1.38 1.22
CA ARG A 596 -0.69 1.73 -0.18
C ARG A 596 0.52 1.31 -1.01
N SER A 597 0.32 0.82 -2.23
CA SER A 597 1.41 0.80 -3.21
C SER A 597 1.87 2.23 -3.52
N ILE A 598 3.06 2.38 -4.11
CA ILE A 598 3.54 3.70 -4.54
C ILE A 598 2.73 4.22 -5.74
N ASP A 599 2.32 3.33 -6.63
CA ASP A 599 1.60 3.69 -7.86
C ASP A 599 0.09 3.82 -7.71
N GLY A 600 -0.45 3.66 -6.49
CA GLY A 600 -1.88 3.73 -6.19
C GLY A 600 -2.69 2.48 -6.59
N THR A 601 -2.06 1.47 -7.20
CA THR A 601 -2.73 0.22 -7.54
C THR A 601 -3.19 -0.55 -6.30
N CYS A 602 -4.20 -1.42 -6.49
CA CYS A 602 -4.75 -2.29 -5.42
C CYS A 602 -5.34 -1.54 -4.22
N ASN A 603 -5.56 -0.23 -4.30
CA ASN A 603 -6.40 0.47 -3.34
C ASN A 603 -7.84 -0.07 -3.43
N ASN A 604 -8.42 -0.06 -4.63
CA ASN A 604 -9.64 -0.80 -4.91
C ASN A 604 -9.30 -2.23 -5.35
N LEU A 605 -9.73 -3.22 -4.57
CA LEU A 605 -9.39 -4.63 -4.84
C LEU A 605 -10.18 -5.24 -6.03
N GLN A 606 -11.35 -4.67 -6.35
CA GLN A 606 -12.19 -5.11 -7.48
C GLN A 606 -11.76 -4.42 -8.78
N HIS A 607 -11.27 -3.18 -8.67
CA HIS A 607 -10.77 -2.38 -9.78
C HIS A 607 -9.35 -1.86 -9.48
N PRO A 608 -8.31 -2.71 -9.57
CA PRO A 608 -6.95 -2.40 -9.12
C PRO A 608 -6.30 -1.15 -9.73
N MET A 609 -6.79 -0.67 -10.87
CA MET A 609 -6.25 0.49 -11.57
C MET A 609 -7.00 1.80 -11.28
N TRP A 610 -8.13 1.76 -10.56
CA TRP A 610 -8.82 3.00 -10.20
C TRP A 610 -7.95 3.85 -9.28
N GLY A 611 -7.79 5.12 -9.62
CA GLY A 611 -6.90 6.06 -8.96
C GLY A 611 -5.39 5.78 -9.09
N ALA A 612 -4.98 4.77 -9.84
CA ALA A 612 -3.57 4.48 -10.05
C ALA A 612 -2.90 5.53 -10.96
N SER A 613 -1.60 5.72 -10.78
CA SER A 613 -0.77 6.54 -11.67
C SER A 613 -0.72 6.01 -13.10
N LEU A 614 -0.37 6.88 -14.05
CA LEU A 614 -0.28 6.57 -15.47
C LEU A 614 -1.59 6.02 -16.08
N THR A 615 -2.74 6.46 -15.54
CA THR A 615 -4.07 6.11 -16.05
C THR A 615 -4.78 7.31 -16.64
N GLY A 616 -5.83 7.08 -17.44
CA GLY A 616 -6.62 8.17 -18.02
C GLY A 616 -7.43 8.92 -16.96
N PHE A 617 -7.58 10.24 -17.14
CA PHE A 617 -8.51 11.01 -16.31
C PHE A 617 -9.94 10.50 -16.45
N ARG A 618 -10.70 10.53 -15.36
CA ARG A 618 -12.14 10.24 -15.39
C ARG A 618 -12.89 11.36 -16.11
N ARG A 619 -13.94 11.01 -16.86
CA ARG A 619 -14.86 11.99 -17.45
C ARG A 619 -16.14 12.07 -16.63
N ILE A 620 -16.52 13.29 -16.23
CA ILE A 620 -17.87 13.57 -15.68
C ILE A 620 -18.86 13.67 -16.85
N LEU A 621 -18.49 14.43 -17.89
CA LEU A 621 -19.24 14.61 -19.12
C LEU A 621 -18.42 14.11 -20.31
N LYS A 622 -19.12 13.68 -21.38
CA LYS A 622 -18.46 13.26 -22.63
C LYS A 622 -17.63 14.42 -23.20
N PRO A 623 -16.40 14.18 -23.67
CA PRO A 623 -15.56 15.22 -24.24
C PRO A 623 -16.13 15.78 -25.56
N ILE A 624 -15.87 17.06 -25.83
CA ILE A 624 -16.27 17.74 -27.06
C ILE A 624 -15.03 18.12 -27.86
N TYR A 625 -14.68 17.28 -28.83
CA TYR A 625 -13.68 17.57 -29.86
C TYR A 625 -14.37 18.11 -31.12
N GLU A 626 -13.70 18.99 -31.87
CA GLU A 626 -14.21 19.61 -33.09
C GLU A 626 -14.56 18.57 -34.17
N ASN A 627 -13.73 17.53 -34.31
CA ASN A 627 -14.00 16.39 -35.19
C ASN A 627 -14.67 15.21 -34.47
N GLY A 628 -15.19 15.43 -33.26
CA GLY A 628 -15.83 14.41 -32.42
C GLY A 628 -14.87 13.45 -31.72
N PHE A 629 -13.55 13.53 -31.96
CA PHE A 629 -12.64 12.48 -31.53
C PHE A 629 -11.26 12.91 -31.02
N SER A 630 -10.59 13.90 -31.61
CA SER A 630 -9.22 14.28 -31.21
C SER A 630 -8.86 15.75 -31.42
N SER A 631 -9.43 16.43 -32.43
CA SER A 631 -9.09 17.83 -32.74
C SER A 631 -9.73 18.78 -31.73
N PRO A 632 -8.95 19.58 -30.98
CA PRO A 632 -9.49 20.55 -30.03
C PRO A 632 -10.51 21.50 -30.65
N VAL A 633 -11.43 22.01 -29.84
CA VAL A 633 -12.36 23.06 -30.26
C VAL A 633 -11.59 24.33 -30.65
N GLY A 634 -11.89 24.87 -31.84
CA GLY A 634 -11.17 26.02 -32.41
C GLY A 634 -9.88 25.63 -33.14
N TRP A 635 -9.72 24.36 -33.51
CA TRP A 635 -8.62 23.91 -34.36
C TRP A 635 -8.75 24.47 -35.77
N ASN A 636 -9.92 24.34 -36.40
CA ASN A 636 -10.27 25.07 -37.61
C ASN A 636 -10.82 26.46 -37.24
N LYS A 637 -10.09 27.50 -37.67
CA LYS A 637 -10.39 28.91 -37.37
C LYS A 637 -11.69 29.42 -38.00
N GLU A 638 -12.23 28.72 -39.00
CA GLU A 638 -13.49 29.06 -39.66
C GLU A 638 -14.71 28.45 -38.96
N THR A 639 -14.51 27.44 -38.11
CA THR A 639 -15.59 26.77 -37.41
C THR A 639 -16.28 27.71 -36.43
N LYS A 640 -17.61 27.81 -36.56
CA LYS A 640 -18.46 28.57 -35.64
C LYS A 640 -19.20 27.63 -34.69
N TYR A 641 -19.32 28.05 -33.45
CA TYR A 641 -19.99 27.37 -32.36
C TYR A 641 -21.12 28.30 -31.89
N TYR A 642 -22.36 27.82 -31.89
CA TYR A 642 -23.54 28.67 -31.64
C TYR A 642 -23.58 29.93 -32.52
N GLY A 643 -23.09 29.86 -33.77
CA GLY A 643 -23.04 31.00 -34.70
C GLY A 643 -21.83 31.92 -34.56
N TYR A 644 -20.93 31.70 -33.60
CA TYR A 644 -19.77 32.55 -33.33
C TYR A 644 -18.43 31.77 -33.35
N PRO A 645 -17.32 32.38 -33.80
CA PRO A 645 -16.00 31.77 -33.65
C PRO A 645 -15.60 31.69 -32.18
N LYS A 646 -14.77 30.71 -31.82
CA LYS A 646 -14.18 30.66 -30.47
C LYS A 646 -13.14 31.77 -30.31
N PRO A 647 -13.18 32.57 -29.22
CA PRO A 647 -12.24 33.67 -29.05
C PRO A 647 -10.82 33.18 -28.79
N MET A 648 -9.83 33.99 -29.18
CA MET A 648 -8.41 33.75 -28.87
C MET A 648 -8.22 33.74 -27.36
N SER A 649 -7.56 32.72 -26.82
CA SER A 649 -7.37 32.57 -25.35
C SER A 649 -6.62 33.76 -24.73
N ARG A 650 -5.63 34.30 -25.45
CA ARG A 650 -4.90 35.51 -25.04
C ARG A 650 -5.79 36.76 -24.98
N LEU A 651 -6.69 36.93 -25.96
CA LEU A 651 -7.63 38.06 -25.96
C LEU A 651 -8.61 37.98 -24.78
N VAL A 652 -9.10 36.77 -24.46
CA VAL A 652 -9.92 36.54 -23.25
C VAL A 652 -9.14 36.90 -22.00
N SER A 653 -7.89 36.44 -21.88
CA SER A 653 -7.01 36.75 -20.74
C SER A 653 -6.84 38.26 -20.52
N THR A 654 -6.42 39.00 -21.54
CA THR A 654 -6.11 40.44 -21.41
C THR A 654 -7.35 41.31 -21.21
N THR A 655 -8.53 40.85 -21.62
CA THR A 655 -9.78 41.64 -21.57
C THR A 655 -10.59 41.39 -20.29
N LEU A 656 -10.60 40.14 -19.81
CA LEU A 656 -11.47 39.68 -18.71
C LEU A 656 -10.72 39.28 -17.44
N ILE A 657 -9.50 38.74 -17.54
CA ILE A 657 -8.89 37.97 -16.45
C ILE A 657 -7.70 38.70 -15.82
N SER A 658 -6.85 39.28 -16.66
CA SER A 658 -5.64 39.99 -16.25
C SER A 658 -5.97 41.26 -15.49
N THR A 659 -5.29 41.50 -14.37
CA THR A 659 -5.46 42.69 -13.54
C THR A 659 -4.16 43.17 -12.92
N SER A 660 -4.04 44.48 -12.73
CA SER A 660 -3.00 45.12 -11.92
C SER A 660 -3.47 45.48 -10.51
N LYS A 661 -4.79 45.45 -10.25
CA LYS A 661 -5.35 45.66 -8.92
C LYS A 661 -5.13 44.42 -8.06
N ILE A 662 -4.76 44.61 -6.80
CA ILE A 662 -4.51 43.55 -5.82
C ILE A 662 -5.24 43.92 -4.53
N THR A 663 -6.39 43.30 -4.32
CA THR A 663 -7.16 43.36 -3.08
C THR A 663 -6.73 42.17 -2.20
N PRO A 664 -6.29 42.41 -0.94
CA PRO A 664 -6.01 41.34 -0.01
C PRO A 664 -7.31 40.67 0.45
N ASP A 665 -7.26 39.36 0.66
CA ASP A 665 -8.29 38.63 1.40
C ASP A 665 -8.25 39.05 2.88
N ASN A 666 -9.41 39.20 3.51
CA ASN A 666 -9.52 39.68 4.88
C ASN A 666 -9.65 38.55 5.91
N GLU A 667 -9.64 37.28 5.50
CA GLU A 667 -9.78 36.14 6.40
C GLU A 667 -8.61 35.16 6.30
N ILE A 668 -8.15 34.87 5.07
CA ILE A 668 -7.20 33.79 4.82
C ILE A 668 -5.79 34.28 4.50
N THR A 669 -4.80 33.53 4.94
CA THR A 669 -3.40 33.76 4.63
C THR A 669 -3.07 33.22 3.24
N HIS A 670 -1.93 33.66 2.70
CA HIS A 670 -1.38 33.17 1.43
C HIS A 670 -1.00 31.68 1.48
N MET A 671 -0.93 31.08 2.68
CA MET A 671 -0.76 29.64 2.87
C MET A 671 -1.93 28.84 2.29
N VAL A 672 -3.16 29.38 2.22
CA VAL A 672 -4.29 28.69 1.57
C VAL A 672 -4.01 28.44 0.09
N MET A 673 -3.46 29.45 -0.62
CA MET A 673 -3.03 29.29 -2.01
C MET A 673 -1.91 28.24 -2.10
N GLN A 674 -0.88 28.37 -1.27
CA GLN A 674 0.29 27.50 -1.35
C GLN A 674 -0.04 26.03 -1.05
N TRP A 675 -0.93 25.77 -0.09
CA TRP A 675 -1.43 24.42 0.20
C TRP A 675 -2.23 23.87 -0.97
N GLY A 676 -3.07 24.68 -1.60
CA GLY A 676 -3.81 24.28 -2.80
C GLY A 676 -2.89 23.82 -3.92
N GLN A 677 -1.80 24.55 -4.19
CA GLN A 677 -0.78 24.12 -5.16
C GLN A 677 -0.06 22.84 -4.73
N PHE A 678 0.35 22.73 -3.47
CA PHE A 678 1.03 21.55 -2.95
C PHE A 678 0.16 20.29 -3.00
N LEU A 679 -1.16 20.45 -2.80
CA LEU A 679 -2.16 19.40 -2.90
C LEU A 679 -2.47 19.02 -4.36
N ASP A 680 -2.63 19.99 -5.27
CA ASP A 680 -2.78 19.74 -6.71
C ASP A 680 -1.67 18.82 -7.24
N HIS A 681 -0.44 19.04 -6.75
CA HIS A 681 0.72 18.25 -7.12
C HIS A 681 0.76 16.84 -6.49
N ASP A 682 -0.16 16.49 -5.60
CA ASP A 682 -0.41 15.11 -5.13
C ASP A 682 -1.42 14.38 -6.04
N LEU A 683 -2.29 15.13 -6.71
CA LEU A 683 -3.50 14.60 -7.34
C LEU A 683 -3.35 14.43 -8.85
N ASP A 684 -2.78 15.44 -9.52
CA ASP A 684 -2.70 15.38 -10.97
C ASP A 684 -1.47 16.03 -11.62
N HIS A 685 -1.07 15.38 -12.71
CA HIS A 685 -0.11 15.90 -13.67
C HIS A 685 -0.38 15.33 -15.05
N ALA A 686 -0.98 16.14 -15.92
CA ALA A 686 -1.22 15.73 -17.30
C ALA A 686 0.09 15.66 -18.09
N ILE A 687 0.40 14.50 -18.66
CA ILE A 687 1.63 14.28 -19.44
C ILE A 687 1.57 15.14 -20.72
N PRO A 688 2.51 16.07 -20.95
CA PRO A 688 2.63 16.75 -22.25
C PRO A 688 3.14 15.77 -23.32
N SER A 689 2.88 16.06 -24.60
CA SER A 689 3.56 15.33 -25.69
C SER A 689 5.06 15.30 -25.48
N VAL A 690 5.65 14.12 -25.70
CA VAL A 690 7.07 13.89 -25.43
C VAL A 690 7.92 14.68 -26.42
N SER A 691 7.47 14.76 -27.68
CA SER A 691 8.12 15.61 -28.67
C SER A 691 7.58 17.03 -28.60
N SER A 692 8.45 17.97 -28.93
CA SER A 692 8.10 19.38 -29.05
C SER A 692 8.21 19.94 -30.46
N GLU A 693 8.22 19.01 -31.40
CA GLU A 693 8.13 19.19 -32.83
C GLU A 693 7.08 18.21 -33.35
N SER A 694 6.35 18.61 -34.39
CA SER A 694 5.50 17.66 -35.12
C SER A 694 6.37 16.60 -35.77
N TRP A 695 5.78 15.43 -35.99
CA TRP A 695 6.42 14.34 -36.70
C TRP A 695 6.72 14.66 -38.18
N ASP A 696 6.19 15.79 -38.69
CA ASP A 696 6.48 16.33 -40.02
C ASP A 696 7.52 17.47 -39.98
N GLY A 697 8.23 17.66 -38.85
CA GLY A 697 9.35 18.60 -38.71
C GLY A 697 8.95 20.04 -38.35
N ILE A 698 7.69 20.29 -38.00
CA ILE A 698 7.22 21.61 -37.56
C ILE A 698 7.65 21.82 -36.11
N ASP A 699 8.61 22.72 -35.88
CA ASP A 699 9.02 23.13 -34.54
C ASP A 699 7.95 24.04 -33.92
N CYS A 700 7.30 23.56 -32.85
CA CYS A 700 6.23 24.30 -32.16
C CYS A 700 6.70 25.63 -31.57
N LYS A 701 8.02 25.84 -31.43
CA LYS A 701 8.59 27.13 -31.00
C LYS A 701 8.72 28.12 -32.16
N LYS A 702 8.90 27.65 -33.40
CA LYS A 702 9.19 28.51 -34.56
C LYS A 702 7.97 28.74 -35.43
N SER A 703 7.04 27.80 -35.45
CA SER A 703 5.81 27.91 -36.23
C SER A 703 4.62 28.32 -35.36
N CYS A 704 3.65 28.98 -36.00
CA CYS A 704 2.32 29.21 -35.46
C CYS A 704 1.26 28.35 -36.18
N ASP A 705 1.71 27.34 -36.93
CA ASP A 705 0.83 26.42 -37.65
C ASP A 705 0.34 25.34 -36.70
N TYR A 706 -0.92 24.94 -36.90
CA TYR A 706 -1.56 23.91 -36.10
C TYR A 706 -1.21 22.56 -36.69
N ALA A 707 -0.36 21.80 -36.01
CA ALA A 707 0.10 20.49 -36.43
C ALA A 707 0.51 19.69 -35.20
N ALA A 708 -0.13 18.56 -34.93
CA ALA A 708 0.13 17.79 -33.71
C ALA A 708 1.63 17.46 -33.54
N PRO A 709 2.22 17.66 -32.36
CA PRO A 709 1.57 18.08 -31.10
C PRO A 709 1.50 19.60 -30.88
N CYS A 710 1.89 20.42 -31.86
CA CYS A 710 1.80 21.88 -31.81
C CYS A 710 0.34 22.36 -31.86
N TYR A 711 -0.06 23.12 -30.85
CA TYR A 711 -1.36 23.79 -30.79
C TYR A 711 -1.14 25.20 -30.20
N PRO A 712 -0.56 26.12 -30.99
CA PRO A 712 -0.11 27.42 -30.47
C PRO A 712 -1.28 28.37 -30.18
N MET A 713 -1.11 29.21 -29.17
CA MET A 713 -2.11 30.21 -28.77
C MET A 713 -1.95 31.48 -29.62
N ASP A 714 -2.95 31.81 -30.43
CA ASP A 714 -2.93 33.01 -31.27
C ASP A 714 -2.87 34.31 -30.42
N VAL A 715 -2.09 35.28 -30.92
CA VAL A 715 -1.92 36.61 -30.31
C VAL A 715 -2.75 37.63 -31.09
N PRO A 716 -3.58 38.46 -30.41
CA PRO A 716 -4.36 39.48 -31.09
C PRO A 716 -3.46 40.58 -31.68
N PRO A 717 -3.83 41.22 -32.81
CA PRO A 717 -3.01 42.24 -33.47
C PRO A 717 -2.59 43.40 -32.55
N ASP A 718 -3.48 43.82 -31.65
CA ASP A 718 -3.26 44.92 -30.72
C ASP A 718 -2.71 44.48 -29.35
N ASP A 719 -2.18 43.25 -29.22
CA ASP A 719 -1.71 42.72 -27.93
C ASP A 719 -0.75 43.70 -27.23
N PRO A 720 -0.98 44.04 -25.95
CA PRO A 720 -0.22 45.09 -25.27
C PRO A 720 1.27 44.76 -25.11
N ARG A 721 1.64 43.47 -25.15
CA ARG A 721 3.00 42.98 -24.86
C ARG A 721 3.67 42.35 -26.07
N ILE A 722 2.93 41.55 -26.85
CA ILE A 722 3.50 40.73 -27.91
C ILE A 722 3.27 41.39 -29.27
N LYS A 723 4.26 42.16 -29.75
CA LYS A 723 4.16 42.90 -31.02
C LYS A 723 4.79 42.18 -32.22
N ASN A 724 5.81 41.35 -31.99
CA ASN A 724 6.66 40.79 -33.06
C ASN A 724 6.44 39.29 -33.32
N ARG A 725 5.36 38.70 -32.80
CA ARG A 725 5.06 37.26 -32.95
C ARG A 725 3.55 37.04 -33.05
N ARG A 726 3.13 36.10 -33.91
CA ARG A 726 1.70 35.78 -34.15
C ARG A 726 1.08 34.87 -33.09
N CYS A 727 1.89 34.18 -32.30
CA CYS A 727 1.42 33.19 -31.34
C CYS A 727 2.36 33.02 -30.15
N ILE A 728 1.84 32.43 -29.07
CA ILE A 728 2.58 31.88 -27.94
C ILE A 728 2.64 30.35 -28.12
N ASP A 729 3.80 29.74 -27.91
CA ASP A 729 3.96 28.30 -28.10
C ASP A 729 3.18 27.48 -27.06
N PHE A 730 2.59 26.37 -27.52
CA PHE A 730 1.86 25.44 -26.68
C PHE A 730 1.85 24.05 -27.32
N VAL A 731 2.02 23.04 -26.47
CA VAL A 731 2.08 21.62 -26.86
C VAL A 731 0.93 20.88 -26.19
N ARG A 732 0.25 20.05 -26.98
CA ARG A 732 -0.88 19.21 -26.54
C ARG A 732 -0.45 18.17 -25.50
N SER A 733 -1.38 17.74 -24.67
CA SER A 733 -1.17 16.61 -23.76
C SER A 733 -1.19 15.28 -24.51
N SER A 734 -0.34 14.33 -24.11
CA SER A 734 -0.36 12.96 -24.62
C SER A 734 -1.66 12.25 -24.27
N SER A 735 -2.04 11.29 -25.12
CA SER A 735 -3.23 10.47 -24.92
C SER A 735 -2.88 9.07 -24.45
N ILE A 736 -3.78 8.43 -23.72
CA ILE A 736 -3.67 7.01 -23.37
C ILE A 736 -3.98 6.13 -24.58
N CYS A 737 -3.26 5.02 -24.73
CA CYS A 737 -3.59 3.99 -25.72
C CYS A 737 -5.04 3.50 -25.52
N GLY A 738 -5.77 3.37 -26.63
CA GLY A 738 -7.20 3.06 -26.67
C GLY A 738 -8.14 4.25 -26.61
N SER A 739 -7.61 5.45 -26.84
CA SER A 739 -8.38 6.69 -26.97
C SER A 739 -7.86 7.51 -28.16
N GLY A 740 -8.71 8.39 -28.70
CA GLY A 740 -8.36 9.15 -29.90
C GLY A 740 -7.92 8.20 -31.02
N MET A 741 -6.96 8.58 -31.86
CA MET A 741 -6.55 7.74 -33.02
C MET A 741 -6.22 6.28 -32.67
N THR A 742 -5.76 6.01 -31.44
CA THR A 742 -5.45 4.65 -30.99
C THR A 742 -6.68 3.79 -30.63
N SER A 743 -7.88 4.36 -30.52
CA SER A 743 -9.09 3.63 -30.13
C SER A 743 -9.59 2.67 -31.22
N VAL A 744 -9.22 2.90 -32.48
CA VAL A 744 -9.65 2.09 -33.63
C VAL A 744 -9.30 0.61 -33.43
N PHE A 745 -8.21 0.34 -32.70
CA PHE A 745 -7.81 -1.01 -32.32
C PHE A 745 -8.79 -1.76 -31.40
N PHE A 746 -9.55 -1.04 -30.56
CA PHE A 746 -10.33 -1.64 -29.48
C PHE A 746 -11.80 -1.87 -29.86
N ASP A 747 -12.09 -1.90 -31.16
CA ASP A 747 -13.42 -2.10 -31.77
C ASP A 747 -14.49 -1.13 -31.23
N ASN A 748 -14.07 -0.02 -30.62
CA ASN A 748 -14.93 1.00 -30.05
C ASN A 748 -14.28 2.38 -30.19
N ILE A 749 -14.98 3.30 -30.86
CA ILE A 749 -14.51 4.68 -31.05
C ILE A 749 -14.60 5.40 -29.70
N GLN A 750 -13.45 5.61 -29.07
CA GLN A 750 -13.30 6.32 -27.79
C GLN A 750 -12.57 7.65 -28.04
N PRO A 751 -13.18 8.81 -27.72
CA PRO A 751 -12.53 10.11 -27.84
C PRO A 751 -11.18 10.17 -27.11
N ARG A 752 -10.29 11.09 -27.52
CA ARG A 752 -8.95 11.24 -26.93
C ARG A 752 -9.02 11.51 -25.44
N GLU A 753 -8.31 10.69 -24.65
CA GLU A 753 -8.24 10.82 -23.20
C GLU A 753 -6.80 11.07 -22.74
N GLN A 754 -6.62 12.07 -21.87
CA GLN A 754 -5.30 12.46 -21.36
C GLN A 754 -4.90 11.61 -20.15
N ILE A 755 -3.60 11.44 -19.97
CA ILE A 755 -3.01 10.61 -18.93
C ILE A 755 -2.75 11.46 -17.68
N ASN A 756 -3.19 10.99 -16.52
CA ASN A 756 -2.69 11.46 -15.24
C ASN A 756 -1.42 10.69 -14.86
N GLN A 757 -0.30 11.39 -14.70
CA GLN A 757 0.97 10.79 -14.30
C GLN A 757 0.99 10.38 -12.83
N LEU A 758 0.21 11.04 -11.96
CA LEU A 758 0.23 10.83 -10.51
C LEU A 758 -0.87 9.86 -10.06
N THR A 759 -0.74 9.37 -8.83
CA THR A 759 -1.89 8.69 -8.19
C THR A 759 -3.00 9.71 -7.96
N SER A 760 -4.26 9.27 -7.94
CA SER A 760 -5.37 10.18 -7.67
C SER A 760 -5.61 10.40 -6.18
N TYR A 761 -5.00 9.60 -5.30
CA TYR A 761 -5.27 9.65 -3.88
C TYR A 761 -4.58 10.85 -3.24
N ILE A 762 -5.13 11.38 -2.15
CA ILE A 762 -4.37 12.28 -1.28
C ILE A 762 -3.47 11.38 -0.42
N ASP A 763 -2.31 11.00 -0.94
CA ASP A 763 -1.42 10.02 -0.33
C ASP A 763 0.04 10.49 -0.19
N ALA A 764 0.25 11.79 -0.36
CA ALA A 764 1.54 12.46 -0.31
C ALA A 764 2.52 12.00 -1.41
N SER A 765 2.02 11.61 -2.59
CA SER A 765 2.82 11.23 -3.75
C SER A 765 3.75 12.36 -4.23
N GLN A 766 3.43 13.63 -3.99
CA GLN A 766 4.31 14.78 -4.21
C GLN A 766 5.56 14.77 -3.30
N VAL A 767 5.56 13.97 -2.23
CA VAL A 767 6.71 13.70 -1.37
C VAL A 767 7.40 12.38 -1.74
N TYR A 768 6.61 11.33 -2.03
CA TYR A 768 7.11 9.95 -2.15
C TYR A 768 7.30 9.45 -3.58
N GLY A 769 6.79 10.16 -4.58
CA GLY A 769 6.70 9.71 -5.97
C GLY A 769 5.48 8.84 -6.24
N TYR A 770 5.25 8.56 -7.51
CA TYR A 770 4.14 7.72 -8.01
C TYR A 770 4.64 6.40 -8.63
N SER A 771 5.95 6.17 -8.69
CA SER A 771 6.54 4.94 -9.20
C SER A 771 7.57 4.37 -8.22
N GLU A 772 7.69 3.05 -8.17
CA GLU A 772 8.66 2.38 -7.29
C GLU A 772 10.12 2.81 -7.59
N GLU A 773 10.43 3.11 -8.86
CA GLU A 773 11.73 3.63 -9.26
C GLU A 773 12.01 5.00 -8.61
N LEU A 774 11.07 5.95 -8.75
CA LEU A 774 11.22 7.29 -8.17
C LEU A 774 11.21 7.24 -6.64
N ALA A 775 10.32 6.46 -6.04
CA ALA A 775 10.26 6.32 -4.58
C ALA A 775 11.57 5.74 -4.02
N ARG A 776 12.13 4.71 -4.66
CA ARG A 776 13.42 4.15 -4.28
C ARG A 776 14.55 5.16 -4.42
N ASP A 777 14.54 5.94 -5.51
CA ASP A 777 15.51 7.02 -5.71
C ASP A 777 15.38 8.10 -4.64
N LEU A 778 14.22 8.37 -4.07
CA LEU A 778 14.05 9.37 -3.02
C LEU A 778 14.48 8.88 -1.63
N ARG A 779 14.65 7.57 -1.44
CA ARG A 779 14.96 6.95 -0.14
C ARG A 779 16.45 6.88 0.18
N ASP A 780 16.80 7.04 1.45
CA ASP A 780 18.13 6.72 1.96
C ASP A 780 18.22 5.21 2.23
N LEU A 781 18.79 4.49 1.26
CA LEU A 781 18.93 3.02 1.32
C LEU A 781 20.18 2.55 2.08
N ASN A 782 21.02 3.47 2.58
CA ASN A 782 22.29 3.10 3.22
C ASN A 782 22.14 2.66 4.69
N GLY A 783 20.93 2.67 5.25
CA GLY A 783 20.67 2.25 6.62
C GLY A 783 19.24 1.78 6.87
N GLU A 784 19.00 1.19 8.04
CA GLU A 784 17.69 0.66 8.47
C GLU A 784 16.78 1.74 9.08
N GLY A 785 17.02 3.01 8.75
CA GLY A 785 16.32 4.15 9.36
C GLY A 785 15.02 4.52 8.67
N GLY A 786 14.72 3.96 7.49
CA GLY A 786 13.50 4.23 6.74
C GLY A 786 13.29 5.69 6.35
N ARG A 787 14.38 6.42 6.06
CA ARG A 787 14.37 7.86 5.78
C ARG A 787 14.32 8.17 4.28
N LEU A 788 13.90 9.38 3.94
CA LEU A 788 14.17 10.01 2.65
C LEU A 788 15.57 10.62 2.62
N ARG A 789 16.18 10.70 1.43
CA ARG A 789 17.49 11.33 1.23
C ARG A 789 17.43 12.80 1.58
N GLU A 790 18.44 13.26 2.30
CA GLU A 790 18.62 14.67 2.68
C GLU A 790 19.69 15.30 1.78
N GLY A 791 19.48 16.56 1.42
CA GLY A 791 20.43 17.34 0.63
C GLY A 791 21.42 18.12 1.49
N ALA A 792 21.80 19.30 0.99
CA ALA A 792 22.75 20.17 1.68
C ALA A 792 22.24 20.61 3.06
N VAL A 793 23.15 20.66 4.03
CA VAL A 793 22.94 21.19 5.38
C VAL A 793 23.83 22.41 5.56
N PHE A 794 23.24 23.52 5.99
CA PHE A 794 23.95 24.78 6.23
C PHE A 794 24.05 25.05 7.73
N PRO A 795 25.09 25.75 8.21
CA PRO A 795 25.24 26.07 9.62
C PRO A 795 23.98 26.73 10.20
N GLY A 796 23.46 26.18 11.30
CA GLY A 796 22.25 26.68 11.96
C GLY A 796 20.94 26.41 11.24
N ARG A 797 20.92 25.56 10.20
CA ARG A 797 19.69 25.19 9.45
C ARG A 797 19.50 23.68 9.39
N LYS A 798 18.25 23.25 9.20
CA LYS A 798 17.92 21.83 8.97
C LYS A 798 18.22 21.44 7.50
N PRO A 799 18.31 20.15 7.17
CA PRO A 799 18.59 19.71 5.81
C PRO A 799 17.55 20.19 4.78
N LEU A 800 17.99 20.51 3.57
CA LEU A 800 17.11 20.76 2.42
C LEU A 800 16.83 19.45 1.67
N LEU A 801 15.99 19.52 0.63
CA LEU A 801 15.83 18.45 -0.34
C LEU A 801 17.17 18.08 -1.02
N PRO A 802 17.35 16.84 -1.47
CA PRO A 802 18.52 16.45 -2.25
C PRO A 802 18.53 17.14 -3.62
N TYR A 803 19.72 17.45 -4.14
CA TYR A 803 19.87 17.96 -5.51
C TYR A 803 19.58 16.85 -6.53
N ALA A 804 19.04 17.23 -7.69
CA ALA A 804 18.72 16.32 -8.79
C ALA A 804 19.94 15.57 -9.38
N GLY A 805 21.17 15.98 -9.07
CA GLY A 805 22.39 15.25 -9.47
C GLY A 805 22.46 14.94 -10.97
N ASN A 806 22.61 13.66 -11.32
CA ASN A 806 22.66 13.14 -12.70
C ASN A 806 21.26 12.92 -13.34
N GLN A 807 20.15 13.28 -12.67
CA GLN A 807 18.79 13.07 -13.19
C GLN A 807 18.38 14.10 -14.26
N GLY A 808 19.32 14.93 -14.71
CA GLY A 808 19.18 15.76 -15.92
C GLY A 808 18.38 17.06 -15.75
N VAL A 809 17.71 17.29 -14.62
CA VAL A 809 17.00 18.56 -14.37
C VAL A 809 17.98 19.59 -13.81
N ASP A 810 18.23 20.68 -14.54
CA ASP A 810 19.16 21.74 -14.16
C ASP A 810 18.49 23.12 -14.04
N CYS A 811 18.47 23.67 -12.83
CA CYS A 811 17.92 25.00 -12.53
C CYS A 811 18.99 26.11 -12.66
N ARG A 812 20.24 25.78 -12.99
CA ARG A 812 21.35 26.73 -13.13
C ARG A 812 21.25 27.44 -14.47
N ARG A 813 20.58 28.58 -14.46
CA ARG A 813 20.32 29.37 -15.67
C ARG A 813 21.52 30.18 -16.13
N ASN A 814 22.26 30.70 -15.16
CA ASN A 814 23.45 31.49 -15.35
C ASN A 814 24.41 31.11 -14.22
N LEU A 815 25.50 30.41 -14.57
CA LEU A 815 26.50 29.98 -13.59
C LEU A 815 27.21 31.15 -12.89
N SER A 816 27.11 32.37 -13.43
CA SER A 816 27.55 33.59 -12.75
C SER A 816 26.54 34.14 -11.73
N GLU A 817 25.26 33.76 -11.82
CA GLU A 817 24.21 34.10 -10.85
C GLU A 817 24.11 33.06 -9.73
N SER A 818 24.20 31.77 -10.07
CA SER A 818 24.15 30.70 -9.07
C SER A 818 24.74 29.38 -9.56
N THR A 819 25.35 28.65 -8.63
CA THR A 819 25.84 27.27 -8.81
C THR A 819 24.87 26.21 -8.28
N ILE A 820 23.71 26.62 -7.76
CA ILE A 820 22.74 25.75 -7.09
C ILE A 820 21.84 25.05 -8.12
N ASN A 821 21.85 23.72 -8.10
CA ASN A 821 21.04 22.87 -8.97
C ASN A 821 19.58 22.76 -8.49
N CYS A 822 18.68 22.21 -9.31
CA CYS A 822 17.33 21.87 -8.88
C CYS A 822 17.35 20.85 -7.73
N PHE A 823 16.32 20.90 -6.90
CA PHE A 823 16.00 19.84 -5.93
C PHE A 823 15.21 18.69 -6.59
N VAL A 824 15.23 17.51 -5.99
CA VAL A 824 14.35 16.40 -6.35
C VAL A 824 13.37 16.09 -5.21
N ALA A 825 12.13 15.78 -5.57
CA ALA A 825 11.04 15.40 -4.69
C ALA A 825 10.15 14.36 -5.39
N GLY A 826 9.05 13.94 -4.75
CA GLY A 826 8.06 13.04 -5.34
C GLY A 826 7.36 13.60 -6.58
N ASP A 827 7.22 14.93 -6.65
CA ASP A 827 6.73 15.63 -7.85
C ASP A 827 7.85 16.48 -8.49
N ILE A 828 7.97 16.38 -9.81
CA ILE A 828 9.02 17.05 -10.61
C ILE A 828 8.88 18.58 -10.60
N ARG A 829 7.68 19.11 -10.33
CA ARG A 829 7.40 20.55 -10.31
C ARG A 829 7.78 21.20 -8.98
N ALA A 830 8.39 20.49 -8.03
CA ALA A 830 8.81 21.06 -6.74
C ALA A 830 9.64 22.35 -6.86
N ASN A 831 10.39 22.52 -7.97
CA ASN A 831 11.22 23.70 -8.25
C ASN A 831 10.49 24.81 -9.01
N GLU A 832 9.19 24.66 -9.30
CA GLU A 832 8.42 25.64 -10.07
C GLU A 832 8.57 27.04 -9.47
N GLN A 833 8.44 27.16 -8.14
CA GLN A 833 8.70 28.40 -7.41
C GLN A 833 9.24 28.15 -5.99
N ALA A 834 9.92 29.15 -5.41
CA ALA A 834 10.69 29.01 -4.16
C ALA A 834 9.89 28.59 -2.90
N ALA A 835 8.66 29.08 -2.74
CA ALA A 835 7.77 28.68 -1.65
C ALA A 835 7.24 27.24 -1.81
N LEU A 836 7.14 26.71 -3.02
CA LEU A 836 6.82 25.29 -3.25
C LEU A 836 8.00 24.40 -2.81
N ILE A 837 9.24 24.79 -3.11
CA ILE A 837 10.45 24.14 -2.59
C ILE A 837 10.41 24.09 -1.06
N ALA A 838 10.01 25.18 -0.41
CA ALA A 838 9.86 25.25 1.04
C ALA A 838 8.85 24.23 1.57
N MET A 839 7.70 24.07 0.92
CA MET A 839 6.68 23.07 1.29
C MET A 839 7.19 21.63 1.11
N HIS A 840 7.79 21.28 -0.03
CA HIS A 840 8.35 19.93 -0.23
C HIS A 840 9.46 19.62 0.78
N THR A 841 10.32 20.60 1.08
CA THR A 841 11.36 20.46 2.10
C THR A 841 10.75 20.22 3.48
N LEU A 842 9.70 20.97 3.85
CA LEU A 842 9.00 20.83 5.13
C LEU A 842 8.45 19.41 5.33
N TRP A 843 7.82 18.85 4.31
CA TRP A 843 7.21 17.52 4.38
C TRP A 843 8.22 16.36 4.27
N MET A 844 9.32 16.54 3.56
CA MET A 844 10.46 15.61 3.63
C MET A 844 11.05 15.58 5.04
N ARG A 845 11.19 16.75 5.69
CA ARG A 845 11.64 16.85 7.09
C ARG A 845 10.68 16.15 8.05
N GLU A 846 9.36 16.32 7.86
CA GLU A 846 8.37 15.64 8.69
C GLU A 846 8.49 14.12 8.60
N HIS A 847 8.59 13.56 7.38
CA HIS A 847 8.83 12.14 7.21
C HIS A 847 10.08 11.67 7.97
N ASN A 848 11.21 12.37 7.81
CA ASN A 848 12.45 12.00 8.49
C ASN A 848 12.38 12.18 10.02
N ARG A 849 11.59 13.12 10.53
CA ARG A 849 11.32 13.30 11.96
C ARG A 849 10.53 12.09 12.50
N LEU A 850 9.48 11.70 11.80
CA LEU A 850 8.65 10.52 12.11
C LEU A 850 9.48 9.23 12.06
N ALA A 851 10.22 9.00 10.98
CA ALA A 851 11.04 7.81 10.79
C ALA A 851 12.05 7.63 11.94
N ARG A 852 12.75 8.70 12.34
CA ARG A 852 13.69 8.67 13.50
C ARG A 852 12.96 8.29 14.79
N LYS A 853 11.79 8.88 15.06
CA LYS A 853 11.03 8.61 16.29
C LYS A 853 10.44 7.19 16.30
N LEU A 854 9.87 6.73 15.19
CA LEU A 854 9.33 5.39 15.05
C LEU A 854 10.41 4.32 15.20
N LYS A 855 11.58 4.48 14.56
CA LYS A 855 12.72 3.55 14.74
C LYS A 855 13.23 3.54 16.19
N SER A 856 13.17 4.66 16.89
CA SER A 856 13.52 4.72 18.31
C SER A 856 12.50 4.02 19.21
N LEU A 857 11.20 4.08 18.88
CA LEU A 857 10.12 3.43 19.62
C LEU A 857 10.03 1.93 19.32
N ASN A 858 10.39 1.54 18.09
CA ASN A 858 10.35 0.18 17.58
C ASN A 858 11.71 -0.21 16.99
N PRO A 859 12.74 -0.49 17.81
CA PRO A 859 14.08 -0.80 17.32
C PRO A 859 14.13 -2.04 16.41
N HIS A 860 13.18 -2.97 16.56
CA HIS A 860 13.03 -4.21 15.77
C HIS A 860 12.51 -3.98 14.34
N TRP A 861 11.88 -2.84 14.05
CA TRP A 861 11.40 -2.54 12.70
C TRP A 861 12.57 -2.31 11.75
N ASP A 862 12.54 -2.93 10.57
CA ASP A 862 13.51 -2.62 9.52
C ASP A 862 13.21 -1.29 8.81
N GLY A 863 14.09 -0.91 7.88
CA GLY A 863 13.97 0.35 7.17
C GLY A 863 12.70 0.46 6.30
N ASP A 864 12.19 -0.65 5.75
CA ASP A 864 10.97 -0.64 4.94
C ASP A 864 9.74 -0.41 5.80
N MET A 865 9.63 -1.12 6.93
CA MET A 865 8.53 -0.93 7.89
C MET A 865 8.49 0.52 8.40
N VAL A 866 9.63 1.07 8.82
CA VAL A 866 9.72 2.46 9.29
C VAL A 866 9.32 3.45 8.19
N TYR A 867 9.78 3.24 6.96
CA TYR A 867 9.43 4.08 5.81
C TYR A 867 7.93 4.08 5.55
N HIS A 868 7.30 2.91 5.51
CA HIS A 868 5.88 2.77 5.21
C HIS A 868 4.98 3.31 6.34
N GLU A 869 5.33 3.14 7.60
CA GLU A 869 4.61 3.74 8.73
C GLU A 869 4.74 5.28 8.74
N ALA A 870 5.94 5.82 8.52
CA ALA A 870 6.14 7.26 8.41
C ALA A 870 5.37 7.85 7.21
N ARG A 871 5.42 7.19 6.04
CA ARG A 871 4.62 7.57 4.86
C ARG A 871 3.12 7.57 5.15
N LYS A 872 2.63 6.54 5.85
CA LYS A 872 1.23 6.41 6.22
C LYS A 872 0.75 7.55 7.13
N ILE A 873 1.55 7.93 8.13
CA ILE A 873 1.25 9.08 9.02
C ILE A 873 1.26 10.40 8.24
N VAL A 874 2.24 10.61 7.36
CA VAL A 874 2.31 11.81 6.51
C VAL A 874 1.08 11.91 5.61
N GLY A 875 0.73 10.85 4.87
CA GLY A 875 -0.46 10.84 4.02
C GLY A 875 -1.73 11.14 4.81
N ALA A 876 -1.90 10.52 5.99
CA ALA A 876 -3.02 10.79 6.88
C ALA A 876 -3.08 12.25 7.37
N SER A 877 -1.92 12.85 7.65
CA SER A 877 -1.80 14.26 8.07
C SER A 877 -2.21 15.19 6.93
N VAL A 878 -1.77 14.93 5.70
CA VAL A 878 -2.16 15.71 4.51
C VAL A 878 -3.66 15.60 4.24
N GLN A 879 -4.24 14.40 4.37
CA GLN A 879 -5.69 14.20 4.27
C GLN A 879 -6.44 15.01 5.34
N HIS A 880 -6.05 14.87 6.61
CA HIS A 880 -6.70 15.56 7.71
C HIS A 880 -6.67 17.08 7.55
N ILE A 881 -5.48 17.65 7.30
CA ILE A 881 -5.32 19.10 7.07
C ILE A 881 -6.15 19.56 5.88
N THR A 882 -6.18 18.79 4.78
CA THR A 882 -6.97 19.12 3.59
C THR A 882 -8.47 19.19 3.90
N TYR A 883 -9.07 18.14 4.46
CA TYR A 883 -10.53 18.10 4.67
C TYR A 883 -11.00 18.94 5.85
N LYS A 884 -10.19 19.10 6.90
CA LYS A 884 -10.61 19.79 8.13
C LYS A 884 -10.18 21.24 8.20
N HIS A 885 -9.02 21.59 7.64
CA HIS A 885 -8.46 22.94 7.81
C HIS A 885 -8.44 23.76 6.52
N TRP A 886 -8.27 23.14 5.35
CA TRP A 886 -8.16 23.87 4.08
C TRP A 886 -9.49 23.95 3.31
N LEU A 887 -10.11 22.80 3.03
CA LEU A 887 -11.30 22.69 2.19
C LEU A 887 -12.49 23.57 2.64
N PRO A 888 -12.76 23.76 3.95
CA PRO A 888 -13.83 24.65 4.40
C PRO A 888 -13.72 26.09 3.89
N PHE A 889 -12.50 26.63 3.75
CA PHE A 889 -12.30 27.97 3.18
C PHE A 889 -12.52 28.02 1.67
N ILE A 890 -12.48 26.88 1.00
CA ILE A 890 -12.64 26.81 -0.45
C ILE A 890 -14.12 26.71 -0.82
N ILE A 891 -14.83 25.72 -0.26
CA ILE A 891 -16.23 25.43 -0.64
C ILE A 891 -17.26 26.06 0.30
N GLY A 892 -16.82 26.71 1.38
CA GLY A 892 -17.67 27.34 2.38
C GLY A 892 -18.40 26.34 3.27
N LYS A 893 -19.08 26.85 4.31
CA LYS A 893 -19.83 26.03 5.27
C LYS A 893 -20.92 25.19 4.60
N GLU A 894 -21.72 25.80 3.72
CA GLU A 894 -22.77 25.12 2.96
C GLU A 894 -22.17 24.00 2.07
N GLY A 895 -21.01 24.24 1.45
CA GLY A 895 -20.32 23.22 0.66
C GLY A 895 -19.83 22.05 1.51
N MET A 896 -19.35 22.30 2.73
CA MET A 896 -19.00 21.24 3.68
C MET A 896 -20.22 20.43 4.13
N GLU A 897 -21.38 21.08 4.31
CA GLU A 897 -22.65 20.41 4.61
C GLU A 897 -23.09 19.51 3.42
N MET A 898 -22.94 19.99 2.18
CA MET A 898 -23.20 19.20 0.96
C MET A 898 -22.25 18.00 0.83
N LEU A 899 -20.96 18.16 1.15
CA LEU A 899 -19.97 17.07 1.15
C LEU A 899 -20.30 15.99 2.21
N GLY A 900 -20.94 16.40 3.31
CA GLY A 900 -21.39 15.55 4.40
C GLY A 900 -20.25 14.89 5.19
N ASP A 901 -20.63 14.15 6.23
CA ASP A 901 -19.69 13.37 7.04
C ASP A 901 -19.18 12.13 6.29
N TYR A 902 -18.00 11.65 6.67
CA TYR A 902 -17.45 10.39 6.17
C TYR A 902 -18.28 9.21 6.66
N ARG A 903 -18.68 8.32 5.75
CA ARG A 903 -19.55 7.15 6.05
C ARG A 903 -18.83 5.80 5.95
N GLY A 904 -17.52 5.82 5.73
CA GLY A 904 -16.72 4.62 5.46
C GLY A 904 -16.32 4.49 3.99
N TYR A 905 -15.42 3.56 3.71
CA TYR A 905 -14.94 3.26 2.37
C TYR A 905 -16.02 2.55 1.55
N ASP A 906 -16.26 3.05 0.34
CA ASP A 906 -17.17 2.46 -0.65
C ASP A 906 -16.37 1.95 -1.86
N PRO A 907 -16.24 0.62 -2.04
CA PRO A 907 -15.49 0.04 -3.16
C PRO A 907 -16.16 0.24 -4.53
N THR A 908 -17.38 0.77 -4.59
CA THR A 908 -18.06 1.10 -5.86
C THR A 908 -17.74 2.52 -6.34
N VAL A 909 -17.14 3.35 -5.50
CA VAL A 909 -16.74 4.71 -5.85
C VAL A 909 -15.40 4.69 -6.57
N ASN A 910 -15.37 5.23 -7.79
CA ASN A 910 -14.12 5.47 -8.52
C ASN A 910 -13.48 6.80 -8.06
N PRO A 911 -12.29 6.76 -7.40
CA PRO A 911 -11.59 7.94 -6.91
C PRO A 911 -10.75 8.67 -7.97
N SER A 912 -10.63 8.13 -9.20
CA SER A 912 -9.80 8.75 -10.25
C SER A 912 -10.14 10.24 -10.45
N ILE A 913 -9.10 11.07 -10.54
CA ILE A 913 -9.24 12.50 -10.82
C ILE A 913 -10.01 12.71 -12.12
N SER A 914 -11.04 13.56 -12.07
CA SER A 914 -11.76 13.95 -13.26
C SER A 914 -10.99 14.98 -14.08
N ASN A 915 -11.12 14.90 -15.40
CA ASN A 915 -10.41 15.77 -16.31
C ASN A 915 -10.78 17.25 -16.05
N VAL A 916 -12.07 17.56 -15.80
CA VAL A 916 -12.52 18.93 -15.50
C VAL A 916 -11.99 19.45 -14.16
N PHE A 917 -11.78 18.59 -13.17
CA PHE A 917 -11.18 18.99 -11.90
C PHE A 917 -9.73 19.45 -12.10
N ALA A 918 -8.90 18.59 -12.70
CA ALA A 918 -7.48 18.84 -12.98
C ALA A 918 -7.23 20.01 -13.95
N THR A 919 -8.09 20.17 -14.95
CA THR A 919 -7.88 21.17 -16.01
C THR A 919 -8.54 22.52 -15.76
N ALA A 920 -9.57 22.57 -14.91
CA ALA A 920 -10.33 23.77 -14.65
C ALA A 920 -10.59 24.01 -13.16
N ALA A 921 -11.35 23.13 -12.49
CA ALA A 921 -11.91 23.46 -11.18
C ALA A 921 -10.83 23.75 -10.13
N LEU A 922 -9.82 22.88 -9.95
CA LEU A 922 -8.76 23.07 -8.94
C LEU A 922 -7.82 24.25 -9.28
N ARG A 923 -7.79 24.68 -10.55
CA ARG A 923 -7.03 25.85 -11.02
C ARG A 923 -7.63 27.18 -10.64
N PHE A 924 -8.73 27.21 -9.88
CA PHE A 924 -9.20 28.45 -9.23
C PHE A 924 -8.11 29.05 -8.34
N GLY A 925 -7.22 28.23 -7.77
CA GLY A 925 -6.13 28.67 -6.90
C GLY A 925 -5.21 29.73 -7.53
N HIS A 926 -5.13 29.78 -8.87
CA HIS A 926 -4.38 30.83 -9.57
C HIS A 926 -4.91 32.25 -9.29
N THR A 927 -6.19 32.39 -8.94
CA THR A 927 -6.81 33.68 -8.58
C THR A 927 -6.36 34.19 -7.22
N LEU A 928 -5.79 33.32 -6.37
CA LEU A 928 -5.37 33.61 -5.00
C LEU A 928 -3.88 34.00 -4.88
N ILE A 929 -3.14 33.91 -5.97
CA ILE A 929 -1.69 34.15 -6.01
C ILE A 929 -1.40 35.64 -5.90
N ASN A 930 -0.55 36.00 -4.94
CA ASN A 930 0.04 37.34 -4.85
C ASN A 930 1.15 37.56 -5.89
N PRO A 931 1.34 38.80 -6.37
CA PRO A 931 2.43 39.13 -7.31
C PRO A 931 3.83 39.10 -6.66
N VAL A 932 3.89 39.02 -5.34
CA VAL A 932 5.13 39.04 -4.56
C VAL A 932 5.08 37.97 -3.47
N LEU A 933 6.12 37.15 -3.38
CA LEU A 933 6.37 36.28 -2.23
C LEU A 933 7.02 37.11 -1.12
N HIS A 934 6.27 37.28 -0.03
CA HIS A 934 6.74 37.98 1.15
C HIS A 934 7.73 37.11 1.91
N ARG A 935 8.73 37.75 2.53
CA ARG A 935 9.83 37.07 3.22
C ARG A 935 10.16 37.80 4.49
N PHE A 936 10.06 37.11 5.62
CA PHE A 936 10.22 37.73 6.94
C PHE A 936 11.25 37.02 7.82
N ASP A 937 11.96 37.80 8.61
CA ASP A 937 12.81 37.30 9.70
C ASP A 937 11.96 36.79 10.88
N TRP A 938 12.62 36.43 11.99
CA TRP A 938 11.96 35.92 13.20
C TRP A 938 11.06 36.95 13.90
N ASP A 939 11.24 38.25 13.64
CA ASP A 939 10.45 39.36 14.21
C ASP A 939 9.34 39.82 13.24
N PHE A 940 9.05 39.03 12.19
CA PHE A 940 8.09 39.35 11.14
C PHE A 940 8.41 40.64 10.38
N LYS A 941 9.69 41.03 10.31
CA LYS A 941 10.17 42.16 9.50
C LYS A 941 10.77 41.67 8.19
N PRO A 942 10.67 42.44 7.08
CA PRO A 942 11.25 42.03 5.81
C PRO A 942 12.74 41.70 5.98
N ILE A 943 13.16 40.56 5.44
CA ILE A 943 14.59 40.19 5.43
C ILE A 943 15.40 41.22 4.62
N ARG A 944 16.73 41.25 4.82
CA ARG A 944 17.64 42.19 4.15
C ARG A 944 17.52 42.17 2.63
N GLU A 945 17.30 41.00 2.04
CA GLU A 945 17.12 40.78 0.60
C GLU A 945 15.74 41.25 0.08
N GLY A 946 14.84 41.69 0.97
CA GLY A 946 13.51 42.20 0.66
C GLY A 946 12.52 41.10 0.27
N HIS A 947 11.35 41.49 -0.25
CA HIS A 947 10.37 40.56 -0.80
C HIS A 947 10.71 40.16 -2.24
N LEU A 948 10.20 39.01 -2.69
CA LEU A 948 10.58 38.42 -3.98
C LEU A 948 9.42 38.52 -4.99
N PRO A 949 9.53 39.34 -6.05
CA PRO A 949 8.57 39.34 -7.15
C PRO A 949 8.42 37.93 -7.75
N LEU A 950 7.19 37.53 -8.07
CA LEU A 950 6.89 36.15 -8.45
C LEU A 950 7.69 35.69 -9.69
N HIS A 951 7.85 36.53 -10.71
CA HIS A 951 8.66 36.21 -11.89
C HIS A 951 10.16 35.93 -11.59
N LYS A 952 10.66 36.35 -10.42
CA LYS A 952 12.02 36.07 -9.91
C LYS A 952 12.06 34.87 -8.96
N ALA A 953 10.91 34.39 -8.50
CA ALA A 953 10.79 33.22 -7.64
C ALA A 953 10.77 31.91 -8.44
N PHE A 954 10.37 31.95 -9.71
CA PHE A 954 10.32 30.76 -10.55
C PHE A 954 11.71 30.16 -10.81
N PHE A 955 11.84 28.84 -10.65
CA PHE A 955 13.08 28.09 -10.92
C PHE A 955 14.33 28.66 -10.25
N SER A 956 14.19 29.13 -9.00
CA SER A 956 15.24 29.84 -8.27
C SER A 956 15.63 29.16 -6.94
N PRO A 957 16.03 27.87 -6.96
CA PRO A 957 16.38 27.14 -5.73
C PRO A 957 17.48 27.81 -4.91
N TRP A 958 18.35 28.58 -5.57
CA TRP A 958 19.38 29.39 -4.92
C TRP A 958 18.84 30.45 -3.97
N ARG A 959 17.62 30.98 -4.20
CA ARG A 959 16.96 31.89 -3.26
C ARG A 959 16.70 31.21 -1.91
N VAL A 960 16.37 29.92 -1.91
CA VAL A 960 16.16 29.13 -0.69
C VAL A 960 17.50 28.84 -0.02
N VAL A 961 18.53 28.50 -0.79
CA VAL A 961 19.85 28.17 -0.26
C VAL A 961 20.56 29.40 0.32
N ASP A 962 20.69 30.45 -0.46
CA ASP A 962 21.54 31.61 -0.17
C ASP A 962 20.80 32.68 0.66
N GLU A 963 19.47 32.81 0.52
CA GLU A 963 18.69 33.93 1.07
C GLU A 963 17.78 33.52 2.25
N GLY A 964 18.30 32.69 3.17
CA GLY A 964 17.69 32.50 4.49
C GLY A 964 16.98 31.17 4.75
N GLY A 965 17.06 30.20 3.84
CA GLY A 965 16.40 28.90 4.03
C GLY A 965 14.91 28.95 3.66
N ILE A 966 14.13 28.06 4.26
CA ILE A 966 12.69 27.96 3.99
C ILE A 966 11.86 28.88 4.89
N ASP A 967 12.38 29.21 6.07
CA ASP A 967 11.68 29.97 7.11
C ASP A 967 11.14 31.33 6.65
N PRO A 968 11.92 32.19 5.94
CA PRO A 968 11.40 33.48 5.53
C PRO A 968 10.20 33.38 4.62
N LEU A 969 10.20 32.41 3.71
CA LEU A 969 9.10 32.14 2.80
C LEU A 969 7.89 31.61 3.56
N LEU A 970 8.09 30.64 4.47
CA LEU A 970 7.02 30.09 5.29
C LEU A 970 6.35 31.16 6.16
N ARG A 971 7.11 32.02 6.85
CA ARG A 971 6.56 33.16 7.60
C ARG A 971 5.75 34.08 6.70
N GLY A 972 6.24 34.37 5.50
CA GLY A 972 5.51 35.13 4.49
C GLY A 972 4.15 34.53 4.13
N LEU A 973 4.10 33.21 3.96
CA LEU A 973 2.88 32.50 3.59
C LEU A 973 1.82 32.53 4.69
N PHE A 974 2.19 32.29 5.95
CA PHE A 974 1.20 32.22 7.05
C PHE A 974 0.91 33.58 7.73
N SER A 975 1.55 34.66 7.29
CA SER A 975 1.38 35.99 7.92
C SER A 975 0.72 37.03 7.03
N ILE A 976 0.72 36.83 5.72
CA ILE A 976 0.20 37.80 4.76
C ILE A 976 -1.08 37.26 4.13
N PRO A 977 -2.07 38.12 3.86
CA PRO A 977 -3.29 37.71 3.18
C PRO A 977 -3.02 37.12 1.80
N ALA A 978 -3.84 36.15 1.40
CA ALA A 978 -3.93 35.77 0.00
C ALA A 978 -4.47 36.93 -0.85
N LYS A 979 -4.30 36.88 -2.17
CA LYS A 979 -5.08 37.74 -3.05
C LYS A 979 -6.54 37.24 -3.04
N VAL A 980 -7.52 38.14 -2.92
CA VAL A 980 -8.93 37.75 -3.03
C VAL A 980 -9.31 37.51 -4.50
N LYS A 981 -10.26 36.60 -4.73
CA LYS A 981 -10.82 36.32 -6.06
C LYS A 981 -12.08 37.17 -6.27
N LYS A 982 -12.06 38.08 -7.24
CA LYS A 982 -13.23 38.88 -7.67
C LYS A 982 -13.46 38.71 -9.17
N SER A 983 -14.69 38.91 -9.62
CA SER A 983 -15.07 38.78 -11.03
C SER A 983 -14.30 39.72 -11.97
N ASP A 984 -13.88 40.91 -11.51
CA ASP A 984 -13.05 41.87 -12.27
C ASP A 984 -11.56 41.88 -11.88
N GLU A 985 -11.15 41.07 -10.91
CA GLU A 985 -9.79 41.04 -10.36
C GLU A 985 -9.32 39.58 -10.20
N ASN A 986 -9.10 38.87 -11.31
CA ASN A 986 -8.79 37.43 -11.29
C ASN A 986 -7.29 37.14 -11.16
N LEU A 987 -6.51 37.20 -12.24
CA LEU A 987 -5.08 36.86 -12.22
C LEU A 987 -4.22 38.12 -12.37
N ASN A 988 -3.24 38.27 -11.48
CA ASN A 988 -2.34 39.42 -11.51
C ASN A 988 -1.36 39.35 -12.71
N THR A 989 -0.79 40.51 -13.09
CA THR A 989 0.12 40.62 -14.24
C THR A 989 1.40 39.79 -14.15
N GLU A 990 1.82 39.32 -12.96
CA GLU A 990 2.96 38.40 -12.86
C GLU A 990 2.65 37.04 -13.50
N LEU A 991 1.37 36.65 -13.58
CA LEU A 991 0.91 35.38 -14.14
C LEU A 991 0.43 35.49 -15.59
N THR A 992 -0.08 36.65 -16.00
CA THR A 992 -0.63 36.86 -17.35
C THR A 992 0.36 37.55 -18.30
N GLU A 993 1.27 38.36 -17.75
CA GLU A 993 2.23 39.15 -18.54
C GLU A 993 3.69 38.82 -18.26
N GLN A 994 4.00 38.21 -17.11
CA GLN A 994 5.37 37.92 -16.69
C GLN A 994 5.60 36.46 -16.29
N LEU A 995 4.68 35.54 -16.65
CA LEU A 995 4.83 34.13 -16.28
C LEU A 995 6.12 33.59 -16.89
N PHE A 996 6.98 33.11 -16.01
CA PHE A 996 8.33 32.69 -16.32
C PHE A 996 9.13 33.73 -17.11
N LYS A 997 8.86 35.05 -17.06
CA LYS A 997 9.56 36.06 -17.88
C LYS A 997 11.07 35.96 -17.84
N THR A 998 11.63 35.70 -16.66
CA THR A 998 13.07 35.50 -16.53
C THR A 998 13.49 34.29 -17.37
N ALA A 999 12.76 33.19 -17.26
CA ALA A 999 12.84 32.00 -18.09
C ALA A 999 11.85 32.05 -19.27
N HIS A 1000 11.63 33.20 -19.97
CA HIS A 1000 10.88 33.34 -21.25
C HIS A 1000 11.33 34.49 -22.15
N ALA A 1001 11.74 34.16 -23.40
CA ALA A 1001 11.97 35.13 -24.46
C ALA A 1001 10.72 35.96 -24.76
N VAL A 1002 9.54 35.35 -24.56
CA VAL A 1002 8.23 36.02 -24.51
C VAL A 1002 7.49 35.48 -23.30
N ALA A 1003 7.33 36.23 -22.22
CA ALA A 1003 6.59 35.76 -21.03
C ALA A 1003 5.30 35.00 -21.39
N LEU A 1004 5.05 33.87 -20.73
CA LEU A 1004 3.83 33.10 -20.95
C LEU A 1004 2.63 33.82 -20.31
N ASP A 1005 1.43 33.31 -20.58
CA ASP A 1005 0.17 33.78 -19.99
C ASP A 1005 -0.58 32.59 -19.41
N LEU A 1006 -0.61 32.48 -18.08
CA LEU A 1006 -1.22 31.35 -17.39
C LEU A 1006 -2.72 31.25 -17.63
N ALA A 1007 -3.42 32.38 -17.74
CA ALA A 1007 -4.85 32.40 -18.03
C ALA A 1007 -5.12 31.89 -19.44
N ALA A 1008 -4.38 32.39 -20.43
CA ALA A 1008 -4.48 31.91 -21.81
C ALA A 1008 -4.19 30.41 -21.91
N MET A 1009 -3.18 29.92 -21.16
CA MET A 1009 -2.83 28.49 -21.10
C MET A 1009 -3.94 27.64 -20.48
N ASN A 1010 -4.63 28.09 -19.42
CA ASN A 1010 -5.73 27.34 -18.81
C ASN A 1010 -6.92 27.19 -19.76
N ILE A 1011 -7.27 28.27 -20.47
CA ILE A 1011 -8.30 28.26 -21.51
C ILE A 1011 -7.92 27.28 -22.62
N HIS A 1012 -6.70 27.41 -23.14
CA HIS A 1012 -6.24 26.58 -24.25
C HIS A 1012 -6.09 25.11 -23.86
N ARG A 1013 -5.66 24.82 -22.63
CA ARG A 1013 -5.59 23.44 -22.08
C ARG A 1013 -6.98 22.83 -21.90
N SER A 1014 -7.99 23.61 -21.50
CA SER A 1014 -9.38 23.13 -21.44
C SER A 1014 -9.89 22.71 -22.82
N ARG A 1015 -9.53 23.45 -23.87
CA ARG A 1015 -9.86 23.11 -25.27
C ARG A 1015 -9.08 21.89 -25.77
N ASP A 1016 -7.78 21.79 -25.47
CA ASP A 1016 -6.94 20.62 -25.78
C ASP A 1016 -7.50 19.32 -25.18
N HIS A 1017 -7.95 19.38 -23.93
CA HIS A 1017 -8.56 18.27 -23.21
C HIS A 1017 -10.04 18.05 -23.55
N ALA A 1018 -10.60 18.83 -24.48
CA ALA A 1018 -12.00 18.75 -24.90
C ALA A 1018 -13.00 18.80 -23.75
N ILE A 1019 -12.74 19.68 -22.78
CA ILE A 1019 -13.66 19.89 -21.67
C ILE A 1019 -14.92 20.58 -22.20
N PRO A 1020 -16.13 20.04 -21.92
CA PRO A 1020 -17.37 20.70 -22.30
C PRO A 1020 -17.48 22.14 -21.80
N GLY A 1021 -18.29 22.94 -22.49
CA GLY A 1021 -18.49 24.35 -22.17
C GLY A 1021 -19.12 24.56 -20.80
N TYR A 1022 -19.00 25.79 -20.30
CA TYR A 1022 -19.52 26.22 -18.99
C TYR A 1022 -20.97 25.81 -18.73
N ILE A 1023 -21.88 25.99 -19.70
CA ILE A 1023 -23.31 25.68 -19.53
C ILE A 1023 -23.59 24.19 -19.35
N GLU A 1024 -22.75 23.31 -19.91
CA GLU A 1024 -22.93 21.86 -19.78
C GLU A 1024 -22.67 21.38 -18.35
N PHE A 1025 -21.63 21.95 -17.71
CA PHE A 1025 -21.34 21.65 -16.31
C PHE A 1025 -22.31 22.35 -15.35
N ARG A 1026 -22.84 23.53 -15.70
CA ARG A 1026 -23.97 24.12 -14.94
C ARG A 1026 -25.17 23.19 -14.93
N LYS A 1027 -25.53 22.62 -16.08
CA LYS A 1027 -26.61 21.62 -16.19
C LYS A 1027 -26.31 20.37 -15.35
N TYR A 1028 -25.07 19.86 -15.39
CA TYR A 1028 -24.65 18.75 -14.54
C TYR A 1028 -24.83 19.06 -13.04
N CYS A 1029 -24.47 20.27 -12.62
CA CYS A 1029 -24.62 20.75 -11.25
C CYS A 1029 -26.04 21.20 -10.88
N ASN A 1030 -27.04 20.90 -11.72
CA ASN A 1030 -28.45 21.27 -11.52
C ASN A 1030 -28.65 22.78 -11.27
N MET A 1031 -27.86 23.60 -11.96
CA MET A 1031 -27.95 25.06 -11.91
C MET A 1031 -28.99 25.57 -12.91
N THR A 1032 -29.33 26.86 -12.80
CA THR A 1032 -30.26 27.53 -13.73
C THR A 1032 -29.82 27.35 -15.19
N GLN A 1033 -30.79 27.08 -16.06
CA GLN A 1033 -30.58 27.03 -17.51
C GLN A 1033 -30.23 28.43 -18.01
N VAL A 1034 -29.30 28.49 -18.97
CA VAL A 1034 -28.72 29.73 -19.50
C VAL A 1034 -28.89 29.74 -21.01
N ASP A 1035 -29.77 30.59 -21.51
CA ASP A 1035 -29.99 30.79 -22.95
C ASP A 1035 -29.41 32.14 -23.41
N SER A 1036 -29.23 33.09 -22.50
CA SER A 1036 -28.66 34.43 -22.72
C SER A 1036 -27.65 34.81 -21.64
N PHE A 1037 -26.84 35.85 -21.86
CA PHE A 1037 -25.91 36.35 -20.84
C PHE A 1037 -26.63 36.98 -19.64
N ASP A 1038 -27.87 37.47 -19.82
CA ASP A 1038 -28.67 38.02 -18.72
C ASP A 1038 -29.10 36.96 -17.71
N ASP A 1039 -29.15 35.69 -18.10
CA ASP A 1039 -29.46 34.57 -17.20
C ASP A 1039 -28.34 34.29 -16.19
N LEU A 1040 -27.13 34.84 -16.43
CA LEU A 1040 -25.96 34.70 -15.56
C LEU A 1040 -25.83 35.83 -14.53
N LYS A 1041 -26.76 36.78 -14.48
CA LYS A 1041 -26.66 37.98 -13.62
C LYS A 1041 -26.67 37.70 -12.12
N ASN A 1042 -27.11 36.52 -11.70
CA ASN A 1042 -27.14 36.13 -10.29
C ASN A 1042 -25.80 35.55 -9.84
N GLU A 1043 -25.11 34.83 -10.73
CA GLU A 1043 -23.81 34.24 -10.45
C GLU A 1043 -22.66 35.15 -10.87
N ILE A 1044 -22.85 36.06 -11.82
CA ILE A 1044 -21.86 37.07 -12.23
C ILE A 1044 -22.53 38.43 -12.12
N THR A 1045 -22.45 39.05 -10.93
CA THR A 1045 -23.19 40.30 -10.65
C THR A 1045 -22.58 41.53 -11.33
N ASP A 1046 -21.29 41.50 -11.70
CA ASP A 1046 -20.63 42.58 -12.42
C ASP A 1046 -21.12 42.64 -13.88
N ARG A 1047 -22.00 43.61 -14.16
CA ARG A 1047 -22.55 43.86 -15.51
C ARG A 1047 -21.49 44.21 -16.55
N SER A 1048 -20.37 44.80 -16.15
CA SER A 1048 -19.27 45.12 -17.07
C SER A 1048 -18.57 43.85 -17.53
N VAL A 1049 -18.39 42.87 -16.64
CA VAL A 1049 -17.84 41.55 -16.93
C VAL A 1049 -18.79 40.77 -17.85
N LEU A 1050 -20.10 40.75 -17.57
CA LEU A 1050 -21.10 40.11 -18.42
C LEU A 1050 -21.11 40.66 -19.85
N ARG A 1051 -21.06 41.98 -20.02
CA ARG A 1051 -21.00 42.62 -21.34
C ARG A 1051 -19.72 42.23 -22.10
N LYS A 1052 -18.56 42.23 -21.44
CA LYS A 1052 -17.30 41.79 -22.05
C LYS A 1052 -17.33 40.31 -22.43
N LEU A 1053 -17.95 39.46 -21.62
CA LEU A 1053 -18.18 38.05 -21.94
C LEU A 1053 -19.04 37.91 -23.21
N GLN A 1054 -20.11 38.68 -23.31
CA GLN A 1054 -20.96 38.71 -24.50
C GLN A 1054 -20.20 39.16 -25.75
N GLU A 1055 -19.42 40.24 -25.64
CA GLU A 1055 -18.59 40.76 -26.74
C GLU A 1055 -17.56 39.73 -27.23
N LEU A 1056 -16.94 38.97 -26.32
CA LEU A 1056 -15.88 38.02 -26.65
C LEU A 1056 -16.41 36.66 -27.14
N TYR A 1057 -17.43 36.11 -26.49
CA TYR A 1057 -17.90 34.74 -26.75
C TYR A 1057 -19.13 34.67 -27.66
N GLY A 1058 -19.88 35.76 -27.81
CA GLY A 1058 -21.09 35.88 -28.64
C GLY A 1058 -22.31 35.13 -28.12
N HIS A 1059 -22.12 33.96 -27.52
CA HIS A 1059 -23.17 33.11 -26.95
C HIS A 1059 -22.68 32.43 -25.65
N PRO A 1060 -23.51 32.29 -24.59
CA PRO A 1060 -23.08 31.67 -23.32
C PRO A 1060 -22.56 30.23 -23.47
N GLY A 1061 -23.11 29.47 -24.42
CA GLY A 1061 -22.65 28.12 -24.75
C GLY A 1061 -21.20 28.05 -25.27
N ASN A 1062 -20.60 29.18 -25.64
CA ASN A 1062 -19.20 29.23 -26.03
C ASN A 1062 -18.23 29.45 -24.87
N ILE A 1063 -18.69 29.79 -23.67
CA ILE A 1063 -17.82 30.08 -22.53
C ILE A 1063 -17.02 28.82 -22.15
N ASP A 1064 -15.69 28.94 -22.12
CA ASP A 1064 -14.82 27.87 -21.63
C ASP A 1064 -15.05 27.68 -20.12
N VAL A 1065 -15.17 26.44 -19.64
CA VAL A 1065 -15.59 26.17 -18.25
C VAL A 1065 -14.71 26.85 -17.20
N TRP A 1066 -13.40 26.95 -17.44
CA TRP A 1066 -12.49 27.63 -16.52
C TRP A 1066 -12.80 29.13 -16.40
N VAL A 1067 -13.12 29.78 -17.53
CA VAL A 1067 -13.47 31.20 -17.57
C VAL A 1067 -14.78 31.45 -16.85
N GLY A 1068 -15.81 30.65 -17.14
CA GLY A 1068 -17.09 30.78 -16.46
C GLY A 1068 -16.96 30.58 -14.94
N GLY A 1069 -16.31 29.50 -14.52
CA GLY A 1069 -16.17 29.16 -13.10
C GLY A 1069 -15.36 30.17 -12.26
N ILE A 1070 -14.34 30.83 -12.84
CA ILE A 1070 -13.62 31.90 -12.12
C ILE A 1070 -14.34 33.25 -12.19
N LEU A 1071 -15.26 33.47 -13.13
CA LEU A 1071 -16.01 34.74 -13.21
C LEU A 1071 -17.25 34.75 -12.31
N GLU A 1072 -17.77 33.58 -11.92
CA GLU A 1072 -18.84 33.47 -10.92
C GLU A 1072 -18.41 34.06 -9.56
N ASP A 1073 -19.23 34.90 -8.95
CA ASP A 1073 -19.00 35.47 -7.62
C ASP A 1073 -18.82 34.37 -6.56
N GLN A 1074 -18.01 34.67 -5.54
CA GLN A 1074 -17.69 33.69 -4.50
C GLN A 1074 -18.94 33.34 -3.68
N VAL A 1075 -19.11 32.06 -3.36
CA VAL A 1075 -20.12 31.64 -2.39
C VAL A 1075 -19.75 32.13 -0.99
N GLU A 1076 -20.75 32.26 -0.12
CA GLU A 1076 -20.55 32.70 1.27
C GLU A 1076 -19.54 31.79 2.01
N GLY A 1077 -18.51 32.42 2.59
CA GLY A 1077 -17.43 31.73 3.32
C GLY A 1077 -16.50 30.86 2.47
N GLY A 1078 -16.73 30.74 1.16
CA GLY A 1078 -15.87 30.01 0.21
C GLY A 1078 -14.97 30.94 -0.60
N ARG A 1079 -14.18 30.37 -1.51
CA ARG A 1079 -13.32 31.11 -2.44
C ARG A 1079 -13.56 30.81 -3.92
N VAL A 1080 -14.62 30.04 -4.20
CA VAL A 1080 -15.05 29.68 -5.56
C VAL A 1080 -16.51 30.05 -5.78
N GLY A 1081 -16.93 30.14 -7.05
CA GLY A 1081 -18.33 30.26 -7.41
C GLY A 1081 -19.10 28.94 -7.31
N PRO A 1082 -20.44 28.97 -7.41
CA PRO A 1082 -21.31 27.80 -7.27
C PRO A 1082 -20.93 26.60 -8.17
N LEU A 1083 -20.52 26.82 -9.41
CA LEU A 1083 -20.13 25.75 -10.33
C LEU A 1083 -18.90 25.00 -9.84
N PHE A 1084 -17.85 25.76 -9.51
CA PHE A 1084 -16.61 25.16 -8.99
C PHE A 1084 -16.81 24.56 -7.61
N ARG A 1085 -17.69 25.11 -6.76
CA ARG A 1085 -18.09 24.44 -5.51
C ARG A 1085 -18.63 23.04 -5.79
N CYS A 1086 -19.60 22.91 -6.70
CA CYS A 1086 -20.16 21.62 -7.10
C CYS A 1086 -19.09 20.64 -7.59
N LEU A 1087 -18.22 21.05 -8.52
CA LEU A 1087 -17.19 20.19 -9.10
C LEU A 1087 -16.10 19.79 -8.09
N LEU A 1088 -15.73 20.68 -7.18
CA LEU A 1088 -14.79 20.37 -6.11
C LEU A 1088 -15.39 19.37 -5.10
N ILE A 1089 -16.66 19.57 -4.69
CA ILE A 1089 -17.37 18.61 -3.82
C ILE A 1089 -17.43 17.23 -4.47
N GLU A 1090 -17.79 17.16 -5.76
CA GLU A 1090 -17.85 15.89 -6.50
C GLU A 1090 -16.52 15.13 -6.46
N GLN A 1091 -15.40 15.82 -6.70
CA GLN A 1091 -14.10 15.18 -6.69
C GLN A 1091 -13.64 14.83 -5.28
N PHE A 1092 -13.69 15.75 -4.32
CA PHE A 1092 -13.24 15.50 -2.95
C PHE A 1092 -14.10 14.43 -2.26
N GLN A 1093 -15.39 14.34 -2.55
CA GLN A 1093 -16.21 13.24 -2.04
C GLN A 1093 -15.69 11.88 -2.54
N ARG A 1094 -15.37 11.76 -3.84
CA ARG A 1094 -14.83 10.52 -4.41
C ARG A 1094 -13.45 10.17 -3.89
N LEU A 1095 -12.59 11.17 -3.70
CA LEU A 1095 -11.26 11.01 -3.12
C LEU A 1095 -11.32 10.51 -1.68
N ARG A 1096 -12.36 10.88 -0.92
CA ARG A 1096 -12.59 10.42 0.44
C ARG A 1096 -13.23 9.03 0.47
N ASP A 1097 -14.34 8.87 -0.24
CA ASP A 1097 -15.22 7.71 -0.10
C ASP A 1097 -14.69 6.50 -0.89
N GLY A 1098 -13.98 6.74 -2.01
CA GLY A 1098 -13.36 5.70 -2.84
C GLY A 1098 -11.93 5.30 -2.42
N ASP A 1099 -11.43 5.83 -1.30
CA ASP A 1099 -10.08 5.56 -0.82
C ASP A 1099 -10.10 4.60 0.39
N ARG A 1100 -9.69 3.35 0.16
CA ARG A 1100 -9.63 2.31 1.21
C ARG A 1100 -8.69 2.67 2.35
N PHE A 1101 -7.76 3.58 2.11
CA PHE A 1101 -6.77 4.01 3.08
C PHE A 1101 -7.02 5.44 3.58
N PHE A 1102 -8.22 6.00 3.36
CA PHE A 1102 -8.62 7.27 3.95
C PHE A 1102 -8.46 7.20 5.48
N TYR A 1103 -7.87 8.24 6.07
CA TYR A 1103 -7.35 8.17 7.44
C TYR A 1103 -8.40 7.85 8.52
N GLU A 1104 -9.67 8.17 8.28
CA GLU A 1104 -10.78 7.84 9.20
C GLU A 1104 -11.36 6.43 8.99
N ASN A 1105 -10.92 5.69 7.96
CA ASN A 1105 -11.36 4.32 7.77
C ASN A 1105 -10.85 3.43 8.94
N PRO A 1106 -11.73 2.72 9.68
CA PRO A 1106 -11.34 1.99 10.90
C PRO A 1106 -10.25 0.92 10.73
N SER A 1107 -10.00 0.44 9.51
CA SER A 1107 -8.92 -0.51 9.22
C SER A 1107 -7.53 0.13 9.10
N VAL A 1108 -7.44 1.47 9.04
CA VAL A 1108 -6.18 2.17 8.74
C VAL A 1108 -5.39 2.45 10.01
N PHE A 1109 -6.00 3.01 11.05
CA PHE A 1109 -5.34 3.32 12.32
C PHE A 1109 -6.13 2.74 13.49
N LYS A 1110 -5.42 2.40 14.57
CA LYS A 1110 -6.09 2.11 15.85
C LYS A 1110 -6.85 3.35 16.34
N PRO A 1111 -7.95 3.22 17.10
CA PRO A 1111 -8.72 4.38 17.58
C PRO A 1111 -7.87 5.43 18.30
N GLU A 1112 -6.94 4.99 19.14
CA GLU A 1112 -6.02 5.85 19.89
C GLU A 1112 -5.00 6.56 18.97
N GLN A 1113 -4.55 5.90 17.90
CA GLN A 1113 -3.70 6.50 16.88
C GLN A 1113 -4.48 7.54 16.06
N LEU A 1114 -5.73 7.24 15.69
CA LEU A 1114 -6.59 8.17 14.96
C LEU A 1114 -6.85 9.46 15.74
N VAL A 1115 -7.01 9.37 17.07
CA VAL A 1115 -7.12 10.56 17.94
C VAL A 1115 -5.88 11.45 17.79
N GLN A 1116 -4.69 10.88 17.73
CA GLN A 1116 -3.45 11.64 17.52
C GLN A 1116 -3.35 12.21 16.10
N ILE A 1117 -3.76 11.45 15.07
CA ILE A 1117 -3.79 11.94 13.69
C ILE A 1117 -4.69 13.19 13.57
N LYS A 1118 -5.84 13.20 14.26
CA LYS A 1118 -6.78 14.33 14.27
C LYS A 1118 -6.29 15.57 15.03
N GLN A 1119 -5.11 15.52 15.65
CA GLN A 1119 -4.47 16.68 16.26
C GLN A 1119 -3.50 17.39 15.30
N TYR A 1120 -3.16 16.79 14.15
CA TYR A 1120 -2.25 17.42 13.20
C TYR A 1120 -2.83 18.74 12.67
N SER A 1121 -2.01 19.79 12.73
CA SER A 1121 -2.26 21.05 12.05
C SER A 1121 -1.04 21.40 11.20
N LEU A 1122 -1.24 22.19 10.14
CA LEU A 1122 -0.11 22.70 9.36
C LEU A 1122 0.79 23.58 10.25
N SER A 1123 0.24 24.29 11.22
CA SER A 1123 1.01 25.03 12.23
C SER A 1123 1.94 24.12 13.04
N ARG A 1124 1.50 22.93 13.46
CA ARG A 1124 2.36 21.96 14.15
C ARG A 1124 3.50 21.48 13.25
N ILE A 1125 3.20 21.15 11.99
CA ILE A 1125 4.20 20.74 11.00
C ILE A 1125 5.25 21.84 10.78
N LEU A 1126 4.81 23.10 10.68
CA LEU A 1126 5.67 24.27 10.54
C LEU A 1126 6.60 24.45 11.76
N CYS A 1127 6.07 24.34 12.97
CA CYS A 1127 6.88 24.40 14.19
C CYS A 1127 7.91 23.26 14.28
N ASP A 1128 7.53 22.03 13.95
CA ASP A 1128 8.42 20.87 14.06
C ASP A 1128 9.54 20.87 13.02
N ASN A 1129 9.27 21.42 11.83
CA ASN A 1129 10.11 21.23 10.66
C ASN A 1129 10.72 22.53 10.07
N GLY A 1130 10.28 23.70 10.52
CA GLY A 1130 10.96 24.98 10.25
C GLY A 1130 12.39 24.99 10.79
N ASP A 1131 13.27 25.79 10.21
CA ASP A 1131 14.64 25.96 10.68
C ASP A 1131 14.67 26.58 12.09
N ASN A 1132 13.88 27.63 12.31
CA ASN A 1132 13.73 28.35 13.59
C ASN A 1132 12.37 29.09 13.69
N ILE A 1133 11.26 28.39 13.42
CA ILE A 1133 9.91 28.92 13.63
C ILE A 1133 9.50 28.61 15.08
N THR A 1134 9.48 29.63 15.94
CA THR A 1134 9.05 29.52 17.35
C THR A 1134 7.69 30.14 17.61
N ARG A 1135 7.26 31.10 16.77
CA ARG A 1135 5.97 31.79 16.88
C ARG A 1135 5.13 31.58 15.63
N ILE A 1136 3.87 31.22 15.80
CA ILE A 1136 2.95 30.87 14.71
C ILE A 1136 1.49 31.18 15.07
N THR A 1137 0.58 31.15 14.10
CA THR A 1137 -0.85 31.18 14.38
C THR A 1137 -1.38 29.77 14.68
N LYS A 1138 -2.48 29.66 15.44
CA LYS A 1138 -3.10 28.37 15.76
C LYS A 1138 -3.53 27.60 14.50
N ASN A 1139 -4.08 28.32 13.52
CA ASN A 1139 -4.32 27.83 12.17
C ASN A 1139 -3.60 28.73 11.17
N SER A 1140 -2.57 28.17 10.51
CA SER A 1140 -1.75 28.87 9.52
C SER A 1140 -2.50 29.32 8.26
N PHE A 1141 -3.74 28.90 8.07
CA PHE A 1141 -4.60 29.35 6.97
C PHE A 1141 -5.39 30.61 7.27
N ILE A 1142 -5.54 30.98 8.55
CA ILE A 1142 -6.31 32.16 8.99
C ILE A 1142 -5.35 33.29 9.36
N LEU A 1143 -5.71 34.52 9.05
CA LEU A 1143 -4.91 35.69 9.39
C LEU A 1143 -4.65 35.81 10.90
N PRO A 1144 -3.44 36.26 11.33
CA PRO A 1144 -3.09 36.37 12.74
C PRO A 1144 -4.06 37.26 13.55
N GLU A 1145 -4.49 38.38 12.99
CA GLU A 1145 -5.40 39.35 13.62
C GLU A 1145 -6.76 38.75 14.00
N LEU A 1146 -7.23 37.74 13.26
CA LEU A 1146 -8.49 37.04 13.55
C LEU A 1146 -8.35 35.95 14.63
N GLN A 1147 -7.11 35.66 15.05
CA GLN A 1147 -6.78 34.60 16.01
C GLN A 1147 -6.14 35.13 17.30
N GLY A 1148 -6.11 36.45 17.48
CA GLY A 1148 -5.45 37.09 18.63
C GLY A 1148 -3.92 37.20 18.50
N GLY A 1149 -3.38 37.06 17.29
CA GLY A 1149 -1.95 37.15 17.00
C GLY A 1149 -1.23 35.80 16.94
N TYR A 1150 0.09 35.84 17.14
CA TYR A 1150 0.95 34.66 17.15
C TYR A 1150 1.10 34.08 18.56
N VAL A 1151 1.04 32.76 18.67
CA VAL A 1151 1.32 31.96 19.87
C VAL A 1151 2.68 31.26 19.76
N GLU A 1152 3.22 30.78 20.88
CA GLU A 1152 4.45 30.01 20.88
C GLU A 1152 4.20 28.58 20.37
N CYS A 1153 5.20 27.98 19.73
CA CYS A 1153 5.11 26.65 19.15
C CYS A 1153 4.88 25.55 20.21
N GLU A 1154 5.26 25.77 21.46
CA GLU A 1154 4.98 24.90 22.60
C GLU A 1154 3.47 24.80 22.90
N ASP A 1155 2.69 25.85 22.56
CA ASP A 1155 1.24 25.88 22.77
C ASP A 1155 0.46 25.18 21.65
N ILE A 1156 1.13 24.80 20.55
CA ILE A 1156 0.52 24.05 19.45
C ILE A 1156 0.59 22.54 19.78
N PRO A 1157 -0.55 21.82 19.86
CA PRO A 1157 -0.61 20.42 20.27
C PRO A 1157 0.37 19.52 19.52
N GLN A 1158 1.09 18.68 20.27
CA GLN A 1158 2.02 17.68 19.73
C GLN A 1158 1.35 16.32 19.62
N VAL A 1159 1.70 15.60 18.56
CA VAL A 1159 1.20 14.26 18.28
C VAL A 1159 2.00 13.24 19.09
N ASP A 1160 1.33 12.45 19.93
CA ASP A 1160 1.98 11.41 20.72
C ASP A 1160 2.20 10.13 19.90
N LEU A 1161 3.44 9.97 19.43
CA LEU A 1161 3.85 8.79 18.65
C LEU A 1161 4.08 7.54 19.51
N SER A 1162 4.03 7.62 20.85
CA SER A 1162 4.19 6.44 21.71
C SER A 1162 3.12 5.37 21.45
N LEU A 1163 1.96 5.76 20.93
CA LEU A 1163 0.86 4.87 20.52
C LEU A 1163 1.16 4.03 19.26
N TRP A 1164 2.31 4.23 18.63
CA TRP A 1164 2.85 3.37 17.57
C TRP A 1164 3.90 2.37 18.09
N SER A 1165 4.16 2.32 19.40
CA SER A 1165 5.07 1.34 19.99
C SER A 1165 4.45 -0.07 20.01
N GLU A 1166 5.24 -1.07 19.65
CA GLU A 1166 4.89 -2.49 19.76
C GLU A 1166 5.62 -3.12 20.96
N CYS A 1167 4.90 -3.88 21.79
CA CYS A 1167 5.48 -4.53 22.97
C CYS A 1167 6.47 -5.63 22.56
N CYS A 1168 7.75 -5.44 22.89
CA CYS A 1168 8.78 -6.48 22.77
C CYS A 1168 9.19 -6.93 24.18
N ASN A 1169 8.63 -8.03 24.68
CA ASN A 1169 9.24 -8.75 25.79
C ASN A 1169 10.45 -9.49 25.19
N ASP A 1170 11.67 -9.08 25.58
CA ASP A 1170 12.95 -9.69 25.21
C ASP A 1170 13.67 -9.27 23.92
N CYS A 1171 13.77 -7.95 23.69
CA CYS A 1171 14.65 -7.40 22.65
C CYS A 1171 16.17 -7.47 22.96
N ARG A 1172 16.64 -8.41 23.81
CA ARG A 1172 18.08 -8.66 24.03
C ARG A 1172 18.61 -9.98 23.47
N TYR A 1173 17.76 -10.86 22.94
CA TYR A 1173 18.19 -12.07 22.22
C TYR A 1173 17.25 -12.41 21.06
N SER A 1174 17.18 -11.54 20.05
CA SER A 1174 16.51 -11.86 18.78
C SER A 1174 17.20 -11.19 17.59
N GLY A 1175 18.47 -11.51 17.39
CA GLY A 1175 19.11 -11.32 16.09
C GLY A 1175 18.69 -12.46 15.16
N GLN A 1176 17.48 -12.44 14.61
CA GLN A 1176 17.08 -13.24 13.43
C GLN A 1176 15.66 -12.86 12.92
N PHE A 1177 15.46 -11.60 12.57
CA PHE A 1177 14.61 -11.26 11.43
C PHE A 1177 15.56 -10.84 10.29
N ASN A 1178 15.86 -11.78 9.39
CA ASN A 1178 16.67 -11.49 8.21
C ASN A 1178 15.78 -10.94 7.10
N THR A 1179 15.59 -9.63 7.05
CA THR A 1179 15.20 -8.93 5.81
C THR A 1179 16.43 -8.55 4.99
N ILE A 1180 16.22 -8.52 3.67
CA ILE A 1180 17.21 -8.46 2.60
C ILE A 1180 17.91 -7.08 2.59
N SER A 1181 18.86 -6.88 3.49
CA SER A 1181 19.78 -5.73 3.43
C SER A 1181 21.15 -5.97 4.09
N ARG A 1182 21.41 -7.17 4.63
CA ARG A 1182 22.68 -7.49 5.34
C ARG A 1182 23.59 -8.53 4.71
N LEU A 1183 23.51 -8.78 3.40
CA LEU A 1183 24.44 -9.67 2.68
C LEU A 1183 25.38 -8.98 1.66
N ASN A 1184 25.64 -7.67 1.81
CA ASN A 1184 26.73 -7.01 1.06
C ASN A 1184 27.84 -6.41 1.95
N ALA A 1185 27.85 -6.72 3.24
CA ALA A 1185 28.89 -6.24 4.15
C ALA A 1185 29.31 -7.32 5.16
N ARG A 1186 29.97 -8.39 4.67
CA ARG A 1186 31.12 -9.04 5.32
C ARG A 1186 31.44 -10.38 4.65
N ASN A 1187 32.26 -10.32 3.61
CA ASN A 1187 33.32 -11.30 3.39
C ASN A 1187 34.63 -10.57 3.04
N ARG A 1188 35.22 -9.97 4.08
CA ARG A 1188 36.67 -9.93 4.25
C ARG A 1188 36.95 -10.11 5.74
N ARG A 1189 37.22 -11.37 6.14
CA ARG A 1189 38.27 -11.81 7.11
C ARG A 1189 37.82 -13.03 7.93
N HIS A 1190 38.41 -14.19 7.62
CA HIS A 1190 39.15 -14.99 8.63
C HIS A 1190 40.48 -14.25 8.89
N LEU A 1191 41.13 -14.22 10.06
CA LEU A 1191 41.38 -15.15 11.19
C LEU A 1191 41.35 -14.29 12.49
N SER A 1192 41.19 -14.75 13.74
CA SER A 1192 41.36 -16.03 14.44
C SER A 1192 40.77 -15.91 15.86
N ASP A 1193 40.26 -17.02 16.38
CA ASP A 1193 40.33 -17.59 17.74
C ASP A 1193 40.14 -16.73 19.01
N ASP A 1194 38.94 -16.88 19.58
CA ASP A 1194 38.57 -17.65 20.78
C ASP A 1194 39.07 -17.31 22.22
N THR A 1195 38.11 -17.49 23.14
CA THR A 1195 38.14 -17.55 24.63
C THR A 1195 38.28 -16.22 25.40
N GLY A 1196 37.50 -15.87 26.42
CA GLY A 1196 36.36 -16.48 27.10
C GLY A 1196 35.99 -15.70 28.38
N PHE A 1197 34.70 -15.75 28.75
CA PHE A 1197 34.13 -15.68 30.11
C PHE A 1197 34.04 -14.36 30.95
N THR A 1198 32.80 -13.84 30.98
CA THR A 1198 31.88 -13.57 32.12
C THR A 1198 32.07 -12.48 33.19
N SER A 1199 30.94 -11.77 33.43
CA SER A 1199 30.42 -11.21 34.71
C SER A 1199 31.13 -9.94 35.21
N GLU A 1200 30.55 -8.93 35.88
CA GLU A 1200 29.20 -8.49 36.25
C GLU A 1200 29.39 -7.11 36.95
N TYR A 1201 28.32 -6.32 37.08
CA TYR A 1201 28.12 -5.23 38.07
C TYR A 1201 28.88 -3.88 38.01
N ARG A 1202 28.03 -2.84 37.90
CA ARG A 1202 27.95 -1.58 38.71
C ARG A 1202 28.91 -0.40 38.46
N ASN A 1203 28.23 0.73 38.22
CA ASN A 1203 28.40 2.07 38.77
C ASN A 1203 29.78 2.74 38.81
N LEU A 1204 29.83 3.84 38.05
CA LEU A 1204 30.32 5.18 38.41
C LEU A 1204 31.72 5.33 39.02
N THR A 1205 32.55 6.01 38.21
CA THR A 1205 33.64 6.94 38.55
C THR A 1205 34.82 6.40 39.37
N VAL A 1206 36.03 6.46 38.79
CA VAL A 1206 37.24 7.11 39.34
C VAL A 1206 38.50 6.75 38.49
N THR A 1207 39.28 7.81 38.19
CA THR A 1207 40.71 7.98 37.82
C THR A 1207 41.58 6.94 37.07
N GLU A 1208 42.41 7.54 36.19
CA GLU A 1208 43.84 7.31 35.91
C GLU A 1208 44.34 6.28 34.86
N SER A 1209 45.07 6.85 33.89
CA SER A 1209 46.27 6.41 33.12
C SER A 1209 46.40 4.99 32.56
N TYR A 1210 46.76 4.87 31.26
CA TYR A 1210 47.69 3.89 30.62
C TYR A 1210 47.62 4.09 29.06
N PRO A 1211 48.50 3.52 28.19
CA PRO A 1211 49.96 3.73 28.02
C PRO A 1211 50.43 4.10 26.58
N GLU A 1212 51.74 4.29 26.46
CA GLU A 1212 52.66 4.60 25.33
C GLU A 1212 52.44 4.01 23.91
N GLU A 1213 51.46 3.16 23.61
CA GLU A 1213 51.27 2.64 22.23
C GLU A 1213 50.69 3.66 21.24
N ASN A 1214 50.07 4.73 21.74
CA ASN A 1214 49.43 5.75 20.90
C ASN A 1214 50.45 6.72 20.22
N LYS A 1215 51.71 6.76 20.67
CA LYS A 1215 52.77 7.60 20.05
C LYS A 1215 53.26 7.04 18.71
N LYS A 1216 53.34 5.72 18.56
CA LYS A 1216 53.78 5.06 17.32
C LYS A 1216 52.72 5.19 16.22
N LEU A 1217 51.44 5.12 16.59
CA LEU A 1217 50.31 5.29 15.67
C LEU A 1217 50.19 6.76 15.21
N LYS A 1218 50.32 7.72 16.12
CA LYS A 1218 50.37 9.15 15.76
C LYS A 1218 51.55 9.50 14.84
N LYS A 1219 52.74 8.91 15.05
CA LYS A 1219 53.89 9.09 14.13
C LYS A 1219 53.66 8.49 12.74
N LYS A 1220 52.96 7.34 12.63
CA LYS A 1220 52.59 6.75 11.33
C LYS A 1220 51.54 7.59 10.60
N ILE A 1221 50.52 8.09 11.31
CA ILE A 1221 49.50 8.97 10.74
C ILE A 1221 50.13 10.28 10.26
N PHE A 1222 51.03 10.88 11.04
CA PHE A 1222 51.72 12.11 10.63
C PHE A 1222 52.63 11.89 9.41
N LYS A 1223 53.26 10.72 9.29
CA LYS A 1223 54.05 10.36 8.09
C LYS A 1223 53.15 10.20 6.86
N MET A 1224 52.02 9.50 6.99
CA MET A 1224 51.05 9.35 5.90
C MET A 1224 50.46 10.70 5.45
N GLU A 1225 50.14 11.60 6.38
CA GLU A 1225 49.65 12.94 6.04
C GLU A 1225 50.72 13.84 5.40
N LYS A 1226 52.00 13.57 5.67
CA LYS A 1226 53.11 14.23 4.98
C LYS A 1226 53.25 13.69 3.55
N ASP A 1227 53.25 12.37 3.40
CA ASP A 1227 53.36 11.71 2.09
C ASP A 1227 52.18 12.09 1.16
N LEU A 1228 50.97 12.24 1.70
CA LEU A 1228 49.78 12.71 0.97
C LEU A 1228 49.87 14.18 0.54
N ARG A 1229 50.52 15.03 1.35
CA ARG A 1229 50.78 16.43 0.99
C ARG A 1229 51.84 16.54 -0.10
N ASP A 1230 52.90 15.75 0.00
CA ASP A 1230 53.96 15.72 -1.02
C ASP A 1230 53.42 15.22 -2.36
N LEU A 1231 52.55 14.20 -2.36
CA LEU A 1231 51.89 13.70 -3.57
C LEU A 1231 51.00 14.77 -4.23
N ARG A 1232 50.21 15.53 -3.45
CA ARG A 1232 49.39 16.63 -3.97
C ARG A 1232 50.24 17.74 -4.58
N ASN A 1233 51.38 18.06 -3.99
CA ASN A 1233 52.31 19.05 -4.52
C ASN A 1233 52.94 18.57 -5.84
N THR A 1234 53.28 17.28 -5.96
CA THR A 1234 53.78 16.70 -7.22
C THR A 1234 52.72 16.74 -8.32
N VAL A 1235 51.46 16.42 -8.01
CA VAL A 1235 50.36 16.51 -8.98
C VAL A 1235 50.17 17.96 -9.45
N GLN A 1236 50.18 18.93 -8.54
CA GLN A 1236 50.09 20.35 -8.91
C GLN A 1236 51.29 20.83 -9.73
N GLN A 1237 52.50 20.29 -9.51
CA GLN A 1237 53.66 20.57 -10.36
C GLN A 1237 53.49 19.99 -11.76
N LEU A 1238 53.00 18.75 -11.88
CA LEU A 1238 52.72 18.12 -13.16
C LEU A 1238 51.64 18.87 -13.93
N GLU A 1239 50.58 19.33 -13.27
CA GLU A 1239 49.54 20.17 -13.88
C GLU A 1239 50.10 21.49 -14.41
N ARG A 1240 51.05 22.11 -13.71
CA ARG A 1240 51.74 23.32 -14.20
C ARG A 1240 52.66 23.04 -15.38
N VAL A 1241 53.30 21.86 -15.43
CA VAL A 1241 54.12 21.45 -16.58
C VAL A 1241 53.24 21.15 -17.79
N ILE A 1242 52.11 20.47 -17.60
CA ILE A 1242 51.12 20.20 -18.66
C ILE A 1242 50.59 21.52 -19.23
N LYS A 1243 50.19 22.48 -18.38
CA LYS A 1243 49.78 23.82 -18.84
C LYS A 1243 50.87 24.58 -19.59
N LYS A 1244 52.15 24.38 -19.25
CA LYS A 1244 53.27 24.99 -20.00
C LYS A 1244 53.53 24.32 -21.34
N PHE A 1245 53.23 23.02 -21.48
CA PHE A 1245 53.30 22.32 -22.77
C PHE A 1245 52.12 22.69 -23.68
N GLU A 1246 50.93 22.90 -23.12
CA GLU A 1246 49.75 23.36 -23.86
C GLU A 1246 49.87 24.80 -24.39
N GLN A 1247 50.71 25.64 -23.79
CA GLN A 1247 50.97 27.01 -24.27
C GLN A 1247 52.10 27.12 -25.31
N LYS A 1248 52.77 26.01 -25.67
CA LYS A 1248 53.90 26.00 -26.61
C LYS A 1248 53.67 25.14 -27.86
N ASN A 1249 52.45 24.62 -28.07
CA ASN A 1249 52.02 23.95 -29.30
C ASN A 1249 50.80 24.65 -29.89
#